data_AF-A0A1Y4TZB3-F1
#
_entry.id   AF-A0A1Y4TZB3-F1
#
_cell.length_a   1.000
_cell.length_b   1.000
_cell.length_c   1.000
_cell.angle_alpha   90.00
_cell.angle_beta   90.00
_cell.angle_gamma   90.00
#
_symmetry.space_group_name_H-M   'P 1'
#
loop_
_entity.id
_entity.type
_entity.pdbx_description
1 polymer ?
#
loop_
_entity_poly.entity_id
_entity_poly.type
_entity_poly.pdbx_seq_one_letter_code
_entity_poly.pdbx_strand_id
1 'polypeptide(L)'
;MVFVLGGFATSCTSDKSEGAVSQAENTFSYAGAQSKIESVVYTYDEEERVYTFYFSPTKGLISLDAMLLADDYIKIETKTPAGDVELGTGMNSLKYKDIDISAATADLATRSSSSLYILLTSTTTLKMSLNVTSGSGVTLVGDYYGLCVRHTDKDNVDQTPMLDTQIFARYQGSIKAAGTNNYYLAVTNTKYSGSGTSFDLTEEGYALVLDFYGTPGDSWMDMPVGVFSESAGNEDHTYYSDYSSVIYVNAQGEKRTMPLVGDVTILQDEESGEVTINATYLDADYQEHEILFQGQLTIANGTFNAALPQLGRDLTIEGFDCQAIYLGDYFSTGSGMMQIVIQDRKIMNGEIGGAGITLDIFGRKFNDPKDICLDPDTYSASQSLAQRTWLPGTEVSLMGMAFPFGTYALYDDGSQSGLYTYPATGDIVIANAADGGYRITFDLITADGYSVTGSYEGKIYIEDQSDDNEDDGSSTLESDYELDLSLQKRANCYPSDDRIYIGAYGFQNISAIYSGSPAAPGANNPEYRCSYQYIDIGLETGTYDKTDPDYQGLIDVNDPSKGVVGKLVPGDIFRIDLLVQEGDGDKITPGTYTVSASRYPAAMYPGVCLRGFQSGEGHIGTRWLYLDSAWGYGSPYGYSGDLSKVTNDQGQCPTNKASMMGYASLYTGTVVVEKAEGGDNWFSFTIDGEDVLHHKITGTWTGPVYLRNSDTPVVSSGKELDGNDKPVVTSAGKLSKVPSKKDASQVLSAVKARYNTNGKLLFR
;
A
#
# COMPACT_ATOMS: atom_id res chain seq x y z
N MET A 1 39.12 2.07 -17.42
CA MET A 1 40.10 0.95 -17.47
C MET A 1 39.26 -0.32 -17.55
N VAL A 2 39.33 -1.04 -18.67
CA VAL A 2 38.44 -2.17 -19.00
C VAL A 2 38.95 -3.42 -18.29
N PHE A 3 38.10 -4.12 -17.52
CA PHE A 3 38.41 -5.47 -17.05
C PHE A 3 37.47 -6.49 -17.71
N VAL A 4 38.11 -7.53 -18.23
CA VAL A 4 37.58 -8.60 -19.06
C VAL A 4 37.14 -9.76 -18.16
N LEU A 5 35.90 -10.22 -18.33
CA LEU A 5 35.39 -11.48 -17.79
C LEU A 5 35.83 -12.63 -18.70
N GLY A 6 36.61 -13.57 -18.15
CA GLY A 6 36.96 -14.84 -18.78
C GLY A 6 36.63 -15.98 -17.82
N GLY A 7 35.63 -16.78 -18.18
CA GLY A 7 35.19 -17.94 -17.41
C GLY A 7 36.07 -19.18 -17.64
N PHE A 8 35.95 -20.13 -16.72
CA PHE A 8 36.22 -21.54 -16.98
C PHE A 8 35.07 -22.37 -16.41
N ALA A 9 34.25 -22.91 -17.31
CA ALA A 9 33.44 -24.09 -17.05
C ALA A 9 34.33 -25.33 -17.24
N THR A 10 34.27 -26.27 -16.30
CA THR A 10 34.66 -27.66 -16.54
C THR A 10 33.50 -28.58 -16.19
N SER A 11 33.37 -29.62 -17.00
CA SER A 11 32.24 -30.49 -17.23
C SER A 11 32.54 -31.90 -16.73
N CYS A 12 31.49 -32.73 -16.59
CA CYS A 12 31.46 -34.20 -16.37
C CYS A 12 31.59 -34.63 -14.90
N THR A 13 30.84 -35.58 -14.33
CA THR A 13 29.87 -36.58 -14.83
C THR A 13 29.17 -37.17 -13.59
N SER A 14 27.93 -37.59 -13.74
CA SER A 14 27.18 -38.33 -12.73
C SER A 14 27.78 -39.72 -12.49
N ASP A 15 28.06 -40.06 -11.23
CA ASP A 15 27.93 -41.43 -10.71
C ASP A 15 27.52 -41.37 -9.25
N LYS A 16 26.36 -41.99 -8.95
CA LYS A 16 25.87 -42.24 -7.61
C LYS A 16 26.59 -43.47 -7.05
N SER A 17 27.15 -43.37 -5.85
CA SER A 17 27.02 -44.43 -4.87
C SER A 17 27.11 -43.86 -3.45
N GLU A 18 26.20 -44.35 -2.63
CA GLU A 18 25.87 -43.89 -1.29
C GLU A 18 27.01 -44.12 -0.30
N GLY A 19 27.25 -43.10 0.52
CA GLY A 19 27.94 -43.20 1.80
C GLY A 19 27.51 -42.01 2.62
N ALA A 20 26.44 -42.17 3.42
CA ALA A 20 26.11 -41.20 4.44
C ALA A 20 27.36 -40.99 5.32
N VAL A 21 27.92 -39.78 5.30
CA VAL A 21 28.97 -39.40 6.25
C VAL A 21 28.27 -39.36 7.60
N SER A 22 28.55 -40.34 8.46
CA SER A 22 28.10 -40.31 9.85
C SER A 22 28.55 -38.98 10.45
N GLN A 23 27.59 -38.18 10.94
CA GLN A 23 27.90 -37.04 11.80
C GLN A 23 28.82 -37.53 12.93
N ALA A 24 29.92 -36.83 13.18
CA ALA A 24 30.72 -37.06 14.37
C ALA A 24 29.80 -36.92 15.58
N GLU A 25 29.63 -38.00 16.36
CA GLU A 25 29.00 -37.90 17.67
C GLU A 25 29.97 -37.14 18.55
N ASN A 26 29.78 -35.83 18.74
CA ASN A 26 30.61 -34.93 19.57
C ASN A 26 30.86 -35.50 20.97
N THR A 27 31.82 -36.41 21.06
CA THR A 27 32.02 -37.34 22.17
C THR A 27 33.48 -37.78 22.21
N PHE A 28 33.92 -38.17 23.39
CA PHE A 28 35.20 -38.84 23.58
C PHE A 28 35.04 -40.01 24.54
N SER A 29 35.87 -41.03 24.37
CA SER A 29 35.92 -42.23 25.19
C SER A 29 37.29 -42.36 25.81
N TYR A 30 37.35 -42.44 27.14
CA TYR A 30 38.58 -42.66 27.90
C TYR A 30 38.48 -43.96 28.70
N ALA A 31 39.45 -44.87 28.54
CA ALA A 31 39.44 -46.19 29.16
C ALA A 31 38.11 -46.97 28.94
N GLY A 32 37.45 -46.74 27.80
CA GLY A 32 36.18 -47.37 27.43
C GLY A 32 34.91 -46.67 27.95
N ALA A 33 35.02 -45.60 28.75
CA ALA A 33 33.88 -44.80 29.19
C ALA A 33 33.68 -43.59 28.26
N GLN A 34 32.48 -43.48 27.67
CA GLN A 34 32.12 -42.41 26.74
C GLN A 34 31.52 -41.19 27.47
N SER A 35 31.92 -40.00 27.03
CA SER A 35 31.44 -38.69 27.47
C SER A 35 31.10 -37.84 26.25
N LYS A 36 30.11 -36.95 26.36
CA LYS A 36 29.85 -35.92 25.34
C LYS A 36 30.86 -34.79 25.46
N ILE A 37 31.12 -34.08 24.37
CA ILE A 37 31.83 -32.80 24.37
C ILE A 37 30.77 -31.72 24.27
N GLU A 38 30.56 -30.98 25.35
CA GLU A 38 29.48 -29.98 25.48
C GLU A 38 30.02 -28.54 25.48
N SER A 39 31.34 -28.34 25.62
CA SER A 39 31.98 -27.02 25.53
C SER A 39 33.41 -27.12 25.03
N VAL A 40 33.79 -26.18 24.15
CA VAL A 40 35.16 -26.07 23.60
C VAL A 40 35.63 -24.63 23.68
N VAL A 41 36.77 -24.42 24.33
CA VAL A 41 37.44 -23.11 24.42
C VAL A 41 38.86 -23.25 23.87
N TYR A 42 39.38 -22.21 23.22
CA TYR A 42 40.78 -22.19 22.82
C TYR A 42 41.46 -20.85 23.08
N THR A 43 42.76 -20.89 23.35
CA THR A 43 43.63 -19.71 23.40
C THR A 43 44.63 -19.76 22.25
N TYR A 44 45.16 -18.59 21.89
CA TYR A 44 46.28 -18.47 20.96
C TYR A 44 47.34 -17.59 21.58
N ASP A 45 48.52 -18.18 21.79
CA ASP A 45 49.72 -17.46 22.24
C ASP A 45 50.41 -16.86 21.00
N GLU A 46 50.39 -15.53 20.91
CA GLU A 46 50.97 -14.76 19.79
C GLU A 46 52.51 -14.83 19.74
N GLU A 47 53.17 -14.97 20.90
CA GLU A 47 54.64 -15.00 20.98
C GLU A 47 55.17 -16.36 20.51
N GLU A 48 54.59 -17.44 21.04
CA GLU A 48 55.01 -18.81 20.73
C GLU A 48 54.32 -19.38 19.48
N ARG A 49 53.27 -18.70 18.99
CA ARG A 49 52.39 -19.09 17.88
C ARG A 49 51.76 -20.47 18.12
N VAL A 50 51.20 -20.67 19.30
CA VAL A 50 50.61 -21.95 19.72
C VAL A 50 49.14 -21.79 20.04
N TYR A 51 48.33 -22.66 19.46
CA TYR A 51 46.93 -22.82 19.81
C TYR A 51 46.82 -23.84 20.94
N THR A 52 46.04 -23.51 21.97
CA THR A 52 45.69 -24.42 23.05
C THR A 52 44.19 -24.63 23.09
N PHE A 53 43.72 -25.84 22.80
CA PHE A 53 42.30 -26.20 22.80
C PHE A 53 41.94 -26.99 24.06
N TYR A 54 40.75 -26.72 24.59
CA TYR A 54 40.17 -27.36 25.77
C TYR A 54 38.80 -27.94 25.40
N PHE A 55 38.63 -29.25 25.48
CA PHE A 55 37.37 -29.95 25.18
C PHE A 55 36.76 -30.54 26.45
N SER A 56 35.64 -30.01 26.93
CA SER A 56 35.01 -30.42 28.18
C SER A 56 33.63 -31.10 27.97
N PRO A 57 33.28 -32.09 28.81
CA PRO A 57 31.94 -32.62 28.90
C PRO A 57 30.95 -31.74 29.68
N THR A 58 31.44 -30.73 30.40
CA THR A 58 30.59 -29.78 31.12
C THR A 58 30.00 -28.76 30.14
N LYS A 59 28.67 -28.59 30.20
CA LYS A 59 27.92 -27.71 29.28
C LYS A 59 27.99 -26.24 29.71
N GLY A 60 28.12 -25.35 28.73
CA GLY A 60 27.99 -23.90 28.90
C GLY A 60 29.25 -23.19 29.37
N LEU A 61 30.42 -23.81 29.22
CA LEU A 61 31.70 -23.19 29.55
C LEU A 61 32.16 -22.31 28.37
N ILE A 62 32.12 -21.00 28.57
CA ILE A 62 32.41 -19.99 27.54
C ILE A 62 33.67 -19.16 27.82
N SER A 63 34.38 -19.41 28.92
CA SER A 63 35.63 -18.72 29.27
C SER A 63 36.71 -19.71 29.71
N LEU A 64 37.99 -19.32 29.61
CA LEU A 64 39.09 -20.15 30.09
C LEU A 64 39.00 -20.38 31.60
N ASP A 65 38.64 -19.37 32.39
CA ASP A 65 38.52 -19.50 33.85
C ASP A 65 37.47 -20.55 34.25
N ALA A 66 36.31 -20.54 33.58
CA ALA A 66 35.26 -21.53 33.81
C ALA A 66 35.71 -22.94 33.38
N MET A 67 36.46 -23.04 32.28
CA MET A 67 37.04 -24.29 31.78
C MET A 67 38.08 -24.88 32.76
N LEU A 68 39.00 -24.04 33.24
CA LEU A 68 40.02 -24.42 34.21
C LEU A 68 39.42 -24.79 35.58
N LEU A 69 38.32 -24.13 35.97
CA LEU A 69 37.59 -24.46 37.21
C LEU A 69 36.89 -25.82 37.13
N ALA A 70 36.39 -26.22 35.95
CA ALA A 70 35.73 -27.51 35.73
C ALA A 70 36.71 -28.70 35.76
N ASP A 71 37.96 -28.49 35.30
CA ASP A 71 39.08 -29.45 35.34
C ASP A 71 38.76 -30.86 34.78
N ASP A 72 37.90 -30.93 33.76
CA ASP A 72 37.42 -32.18 33.16
C ASP A 72 37.70 -32.29 31.65
N TYR A 73 38.56 -31.40 31.13
CA TYR A 73 38.80 -31.20 29.70
C TYR A 73 39.98 -31.99 29.13
N ILE A 74 39.93 -32.30 27.83
CA ILE A 74 41.09 -32.68 27.02
C ILE A 74 41.83 -31.41 26.62
N LYS A 75 43.12 -31.32 26.93
CA LYS A 75 44.00 -30.21 26.50
C LYS A 75 44.83 -30.63 25.29
N ILE A 76 44.80 -29.83 24.22
CA ILE A 76 45.61 -30.05 23.02
C ILE A 76 46.38 -28.77 22.70
N GLU A 77 47.69 -28.88 22.53
CA GLU A 77 48.54 -27.78 22.08
C GLU A 77 49.08 -28.07 20.68
N THR A 78 49.02 -27.11 19.76
CA THR A 78 49.59 -27.24 18.42
C THR A 78 49.95 -25.91 17.79
N LYS A 79 50.97 -25.90 16.91
CA LYS A 79 51.30 -24.73 16.08
C LYS A 79 50.46 -24.64 14.80
N THR A 80 49.81 -25.73 14.40
CA THR A 80 49.15 -25.82 13.08
C THR A 80 47.78 -26.48 13.23
N PRO A 81 46.71 -25.72 13.53
CA PRO A 81 45.36 -26.27 13.67
C PRO A 81 44.70 -26.47 12.30
N ALA A 82 45.41 -27.09 11.35
CA ALA A 82 45.00 -27.19 9.95
C ALA A 82 45.35 -28.56 9.34
N GLY A 83 44.95 -29.64 10.01
CA GLY A 83 45.08 -31.00 9.51
C GLY A 83 45.65 -31.97 10.52
N ASP A 84 46.39 -32.96 10.02
CA ASP A 84 47.06 -33.96 10.85
C ASP A 84 48.17 -33.32 11.70
N VAL A 85 48.16 -33.61 12.99
CA VAL A 85 49.12 -33.13 13.98
C VAL A 85 49.93 -34.31 14.51
N GLU A 86 51.23 -34.28 14.29
CA GLU A 86 52.16 -35.24 14.87
C GLU A 86 52.36 -34.93 16.35
N LEU A 87 51.76 -35.76 17.23
CA LEU A 87 51.84 -35.61 18.68
C LEU A 87 53.23 -35.97 19.22
N GLY A 88 53.69 -35.24 20.23
CA GLY A 88 54.98 -35.50 20.87
C GLY A 88 56.18 -34.98 20.10
N THR A 89 55.98 -34.08 19.12
CA THR A 89 57.03 -33.35 18.42
C THR A 89 56.86 -31.84 18.63
N GLY A 90 57.97 -31.13 18.87
CA GLY A 90 57.93 -29.69 19.12
C GLY A 90 57.00 -29.31 20.28
N MET A 91 56.07 -28.38 20.01
CA MET A 91 55.04 -27.90 20.95
C MET A 91 53.69 -28.64 20.78
N ASN A 92 53.64 -29.71 19.97
CA ASN A 92 52.42 -30.49 19.79
C ASN A 92 52.23 -31.43 20.99
N SER A 93 51.24 -31.16 21.82
CA SER A 93 50.99 -31.91 23.04
C SER A 93 49.51 -32.29 23.19
N LEU A 94 49.25 -33.37 23.93
CA LEU A 94 47.91 -33.75 24.36
C LEU A 94 47.96 -34.21 25.82
N LYS A 95 47.03 -33.70 26.63
CA LYS A 95 46.90 -34.08 28.04
C LYS A 95 45.44 -34.33 28.42
N TYR A 96 45.20 -35.49 29.03
CA TYR A 96 43.92 -35.85 29.64
C TYR A 96 44.12 -36.96 30.68
N LYS A 97 43.86 -36.67 31.97
CA LYS A 97 44.05 -37.62 33.08
C LYS A 97 45.45 -38.28 33.04
N ASP A 98 45.52 -39.61 32.95
CA ASP A 98 46.78 -40.36 32.92
C ASP A 98 47.51 -40.31 31.56
N ILE A 99 46.91 -39.68 30.54
CA ILE A 99 47.53 -39.50 29.22
C ILE A 99 48.22 -38.13 29.19
N ASP A 100 49.54 -38.14 28.99
CA ASP A 100 50.37 -36.95 28.81
C ASP A 100 51.38 -37.22 27.69
N ILE A 101 51.10 -36.70 26.50
CA ILE A 101 51.93 -36.86 25.30
C ILE A 101 52.52 -35.50 24.94
N SER A 102 53.83 -35.37 25.08
CA SER A 102 54.61 -34.20 24.73
C SER A 102 55.99 -34.63 24.23
N ALA A 103 56.80 -33.67 23.74
CA ALA A 103 58.18 -33.95 23.35
C ALA A 103 59.04 -34.51 24.51
N ALA A 104 58.66 -34.25 25.76
CA ALA A 104 59.37 -34.73 26.95
C ALA A 104 58.91 -36.13 27.42
N THR A 105 57.67 -36.52 27.12
CA THR A 105 57.04 -37.72 27.69
C THR A 105 56.81 -38.86 26.70
N ALA A 106 56.75 -38.56 25.40
CA ALA A 106 56.38 -39.56 24.39
C ALA A 106 57.57 -40.40 23.92
N ASP A 107 57.51 -41.72 24.08
CA ASP A 107 58.43 -42.66 23.42
C ASP A 107 58.05 -42.89 21.94
N LEU A 108 58.94 -43.53 21.17
CA LEU A 108 58.76 -43.73 19.72
C LEU A 108 57.51 -44.59 19.40
N ALA A 109 57.17 -45.53 20.29
CA ALA A 109 56.04 -46.44 20.12
C ALA A 109 54.70 -45.69 20.30
N THR A 110 54.59 -44.85 21.33
CA THR A 110 53.41 -44.02 21.63
C THR A 110 53.13 -43.00 20.52
N ARG A 111 54.18 -42.43 19.91
CA ARG A 111 54.05 -41.52 18.77
C ARG A 111 53.51 -42.21 17.51
N SER A 112 53.93 -43.45 17.26
CA SER A 112 53.52 -44.21 16.07
C SER A 112 52.12 -44.81 16.17
N SER A 113 51.57 -44.94 17.38
CA SER A 113 50.21 -45.46 17.63
C SER A 113 49.17 -44.38 17.91
N SER A 114 49.52 -43.10 17.82
CA SER A 114 48.64 -41.97 18.11
C SER A 114 48.37 -41.15 16.85
N SER A 115 47.10 -40.84 16.58
CA SER A 115 46.69 -39.93 15.51
C SER A 115 45.85 -38.80 16.07
N LEU A 116 46.22 -37.56 15.72
CA LEU A 116 45.41 -36.38 15.99
C LEU A 116 45.21 -35.63 14.67
N TYR A 117 43.96 -35.35 14.35
CA TYR A 117 43.55 -34.41 13.33
C TYR A 117 42.85 -33.25 14.02
N ILE A 118 43.26 -32.02 13.71
CA ILE A 118 42.58 -30.82 14.19
C ILE A 118 42.55 -29.76 13.09
N LEU A 119 41.35 -29.25 12.79
CA LEU A 119 41.12 -28.24 11.77
C LEU A 119 40.20 -27.17 12.34
N LEU A 120 40.75 -25.99 12.57
CA LEU A 120 39.99 -24.79 12.87
C LEU A 120 39.45 -24.24 11.53
N THR A 121 38.18 -24.52 11.23
CA THR A 121 37.55 -24.15 9.94
C THR A 121 37.20 -22.67 9.86
N SER A 122 36.96 -22.05 11.01
CA SER A 122 36.79 -20.60 11.22
C SER A 122 37.20 -20.25 12.66
N THR A 123 37.20 -18.97 13.04
CA THR A 123 37.47 -18.54 14.43
C THR A 123 36.50 -19.14 15.46
N THR A 124 35.35 -19.65 15.02
CA THR A 124 34.28 -20.15 15.90
C THR A 124 33.93 -21.61 15.66
N THR A 125 34.55 -22.30 14.70
CA THR A 125 34.19 -23.69 14.35
C THR A 125 35.43 -24.57 14.25
N LEU A 126 35.41 -25.69 14.96
CA LEU A 126 36.52 -26.63 15.07
C LEU A 126 36.09 -28.04 14.69
N LYS A 127 36.97 -28.74 13.98
CA LYS A 127 36.92 -30.18 13.75
C LYS A 127 38.11 -30.85 14.44
N MET A 128 37.85 -31.91 15.18
CA MET A 128 38.88 -32.72 15.83
C MET A 128 38.54 -34.21 15.68
N SER A 129 39.56 -35.02 15.44
CA SER A 129 39.51 -36.48 15.51
C SER A 129 40.78 -36.95 16.19
N LEU A 130 40.66 -37.62 17.33
CA LEU A 130 41.78 -38.14 18.09
C LEU A 130 41.64 -39.65 18.30
N ASN A 131 42.75 -40.36 18.20
CA ASN A 131 42.87 -41.75 18.60
C ASN A 131 44.26 -41.98 19.18
N VAL A 132 44.34 -42.22 20.48
CA VAL A 132 45.57 -42.25 21.25
C VAL A 132 45.56 -43.48 22.15
N THR A 133 46.70 -44.18 22.21
CA THR A 133 46.94 -45.25 23.19
C THR A 133 48.22 -44.94 23.97
N SER A 134 48.12 -44.85 25.30
CA SER A 134 49.26 -44.62 26.19
C SER A 134 50.16 -45.87 26.29
N GLY A 135 51.40 -45.70 26.77
CA GLY A 135 52.32 -46.81 27.03
C GLY A 135 51.84 -47.82 28.09
N SER A 136 50.84 -47.46 28.91
CA SER A 136 50.15 -48.37 29.85
C SER A 136 48.95 -49.10 29.25
N GLY A 137 48.61 -48.85 27.98
CA GLY A 137 47.51 -49.48 27.24
C GLY A 137 46.16 -48.78 27.37
N VAL A 138 46.07 -47.64 28.05
CA VAL A 138 44.83 -46.84 28.14
C VAL A 138 44.60 -46.06 26.85
N THR A 139 43.38 -46.13 26.32
CA THR A 139 42.97 -45.47 25.08
C THR A 139 42.14 -44.20 25.33
N LEU A 140 42.36 -43.18 24.50
CA LEU A 140 41.50 -42.00 24.36
C LEU A 140 41.14 -41.87 22.89
N VAL A 141 39.85 -41.92 22.57
CA VAL A 141 39.32 -41.81 21.20
C VAL A 141 38.19 -40.79 21.23
N GLY A 142 38.14 -39.85 20.28
CA GLY A 142 37.07 -38.87 20.25
C GLY A 142 36.99 -38.13 18.93
N ASP A 143 35.79 -37.68 18.63
CA ASP A 143 35.48 -36.88 17.45
C ASP A 143 34.69 -35.65 17.87
N TYR A 144 34.97 -34.52 17.24
CA TYR A 144 34.28 -33.27 17.47
C TYR A 144 34.14 -32.50 16.17
N TYR A 145 32.94 -31.98 15.93
CA TYR A 145 32.67 -30.97 14.93
C TYR A 145 31.59 -30.02 15.45
N GLY A 146 31.97 -28.78 15.75
CA GLY A 146 31.07 -27.82 16.37
C GLY A 146 31.74 -26.51 16.75
N LEU A 147 31.01 -25.72 17.54
CA LEU A 147 31.42 -24.37 17.95
C LEU A 147 32.55 -24.38 18.99
N CYS A 148 33.56 -23.55 18.81
CA CYS A 148 34.58 -23.26 19.81
C CYS A 148 34.63 -21.78 20.14
N VAL A 149 34.90 -21.45 21.40
CA VAL A 149 35.03 -20.06 21.87
C VAL A 149 36.51 -19.71 22.00
N ARG A 150 36.95 -18.61 21.37
CA ARG A 150 38.30 -18.07 21.61
C ARG A 150 38.31 -17.32 22.93
N HIS A 151 39.16 -17.73 23.87
CA HIS A 151 39.47 -16.93 25.05
C HIS A 151 40.57 -15.92 24.72
N THR A 152 40.32 -14.66 25.03
CA THR A 152 41.27 -13.55 24.88
C THR A 152 41.49 -12.92 26.26
N ASP A 153 42.75 -12.83 26.68
CA ASP A 153 43.15 -12.02 27.83
C ASP A 153 43.14 -10.54 27.44
N LYS A 154 41.95 -9.97 27.22
CA LYS A 154 41.79 -8.52 27.06
C LYS A 154 40.66 -8.04 27.96
N ASP A 155 41.06 -7.67 29.19
CA ASP A 155 40.34 -6.70 30.00
C ASP A 155 40.35 -5.34 29.29
N ASN A 156 39.35 -5.09 28.45
CA ASN A 156 38.83 -3.76 28.18
C ASN A 156 37.35 -3.93 27.86
N VAL A 157 36.51 -3.46 28.79
CA VAL A 157 35.10 -3.19 28.50
C VAL A 157 35.09 -2.00 27.54
N ASP A 158 35.14 -2.26 26.23
CA ASP A 158 34.76 -1.24 25.28
C ASP A 158 33.28 -0.93 25.53
N GLN A 159 32.99 0.32 25.88
CA GLN A 159 31.62 0.79 25.95
C GLN A 159 31.00 0.60 24.57
N THR A 160 29.89 -0.13 24.47
CA THR A 160 29.10 -0.26 23.25
C THR A 160 28.88 1.12 22.64
N PRO A 161 29.43 1.43 21.46
CA PRO A 161 29.27 2.74 20.85
C PRO A 161 27.78 3.06 20.65
N MET A 162 27.35 4.21 21.16
CA MET A 162 25.99 4.73 21.00
C MET A 162 25.98 5.83 19.94
N LEU A 163 25.15 5.64 18.92
CA LEU A 163 24.90 6.54 17.80
C LEU A 163 23.57 7.27 18.03
N ASP A 164 23.49 8.54 17.63
CA ASP A 164 22.35 9.41 17.92
C ASP A 164 21.93 10.31 16.73
N THR A 165 22.69 10.26 15.63
CA THR A 165 22.54 11.19 14.52
C THR A 165 22.28 10.43 13.22
N GLN A 166 21.16 10.71 12.54
CA GLN A 166 20.90 10.24 11.19
C GLN A 166 21.84 10.92 10.18
N ILE A 167 22.52 10.14 9.34
CA ILE A 167 23.19 10.64 8.13
C ILE A 167 22.19 10.65 6.97
N PHE A 168 21.57 9.50 6.70
CA PHE A 168 20.46 9.33 5.77
C PHE A 168 19.68 8.06 6.10
N ALA A 169 18.42 7.97 5.68
CA ALA A 169 17.66 6.73 5.62
C ALA A 169 16.77 6.77 4.39
N ARG A 170 16.77 5.72 3.55
CA ARG A 170 16.11 5.74 2.25
C ARG A 170 15.44 4.43 1.89
N TYR A 171 14.21 4.51 1.38
CA TYR A 171 13.55 3.44 0.67
C TYR A 171 14.12 3.31 -0.76
N GLN A 172 14.64 2.14 -1.13
CA GLN A 172 15.29 1.91 -2.44
C GLN A 172 14.37 1.28 -3.49
N GLY A 173 13.13 0.95 -3.13
CA GLY A 173 12.17 0.32 -4.04
C GLY A 173 11.79 -1.10 -3.66
N SER A 174 10.77 -1.63 -4.33
CA SER A 174 10.29 -3.00 -4.14
C SER A 174 11.08 -4.01 -4.97
N ILE A 175 11.48 -5.10 -4.34
CA ILE A 175 12.12 -6.27 -4.95
C ILE A 175 11.03 -7.26 -5.37
N LYS A 176 10.51 -7.10 -6.60
CA LYS A 176 9.36 -7.88 -7.11
C LYS A 176 9.52 -9.40 -7.00
N ALA A 177 10.73 -9.92 -7.13
CA ALA A 177 10.99 -11.36 -7.07
C ALA A 177 10.82 -11.94 -5.66
N ALA A 178 11.16 -11.17 -4.63
CA ALA A 178 11.05 -11.56 -3.24
C ALA A 178 9.75 -11.06 -2.57
N GLY A 179 9.08 -10.07 -3.18
CA GLY A 179 7.88 -9.46 -2.61
C GLY A 179 8.17 -8.53 -1.42
N THR A 180 9.41 -8.04 -1.30
CA THR A 180 9.92 -7.20 -0.20
C THR A 180 10.24 -5.79 -0.68
N ASN A 181 10.41 -4.86 0.27
CA ASN A 181 10.96 -3.53 0.07
C ASN A 181 12.40 -3.47 0.57
N ASN A 182 13.29 -2.75 -0.13
CA ASN A 182 14.66 -2.47 0.31
C ASN A 182 14.73 -1.10 1.00
N TYR A 183 15.44 -1.05 2.13
CA TYR A 183 15.78 0.16 2.85
C TYR A 183 17.29 0.24 3.07
N TYR A 184 17.84 1.44 2.90
CA TYR A 184 19.27 1.73 3.08
C TYR A 184 19.46 2.95 3.97
N LEU A 185 20.16 2.78 5.09
CA LEU A 185 20.39 3.86 6.06
C LEU A 185 21.84 3.95 6.52
N ALA A 186 22.18 5.12 7.04
CA ALA A 186 23.41 5.36 7.77
C ALA A 186 23.17 6.31 8.96
N VAL A 187 23.75 5.96 10.11
CA VAL A 187 23.65 6.70 11.38
C VAL A 187 25.03 6.81 12.02
N THR A 188 25.27 7.83 12.86
CA THR A 188 26.59 8.18 13.42
C THR A 188 26.49 8.78 14.82
N ASN A 189 27.62 8.84 15.54
CA ASN A 189 27.79 9.58 16.79
C ASN A 189 28.74 10.79 16.65
N THR A 190 29.18 11.08 15.44
CA THR A 190 30.18 12.12 15.15
C THR A 190 29.83 12.93 13.91
N LYS A 191 30.54 14.03 13.70
CA LYS A 191 30.29 14.93 12.57
C LYS A 191 30.64 14.26 11.24
N TYR A 192 29.86 14.57 10.23
CA TYR A 192 30.04 14.05 8.87
C TYR A 192 29.89 15.16 7.82
N SER A 193 30.34 14.86 6.61
CA SER A 193 30.08 15.65 5.41
C SER A 193 29.66 14.73 4.28
N GLY A 194 28.71 15.15 3.44
CA GLY A 194 28.19 14.28 2.39
C GLY A 194 26.94 14.82 1.72
N SER A 195 26.46 14.10 0.71
CA SER A 195 25.18 14.36 0.05
C SER A 195 24.57 13.04 -0.43
N GLY A 196 23.26 12.88 -0.26
CA GLY A 196 22.56 11.65 -0.64
C GLY A 196 23.06 10.47 0.20
N THR A 197 23.52 9.41 -0.46
CA THR A 197 24.06 8.20 0.20
C THR A 197 25.59 8.21 0.34
N SER A 198 26.27 9.27 -0.12
CA SER A 198 27.72 9.41 -0.01
C SER A 198 28.06 10.31 1.18
N PHE A 199 28.90 9.84 2.08
CA PHE A 199 29.35 10.60 3.24
C PHE A 199 30.76 10.18 3.66
N ASP A 200 31.41 11.06 4.42
CA ASP A 200 32.62 10.77 5.19
C ASP A 200 32.52 11.41 6.57
N LEU A 201 33.05 10.72 7.59
CA LEU A 201 33.17 11.25 8.94
C LEU A 201 34.32 12.26 8.98
N THR A 202 34.08 13.41 9.60
CA THR A 202 35.06 14.52 9.66
C THR A 202 35.79 14.60 11.00
N GLU A 203 35.30 13.86 11.99
CA GLU A 203 35.87 13.74 13.34
C GLU A 203 35.95 12.25 13.73
N GLU A 204 36.68 11.95 14.80
CA GLU A 204 36.77 10.59 15.34
C GLU A 204 35.39 10.09 15.76
N GLY A 205 35.07 8.83 15.45
CA GLY A 205 33.79 8.23 15.80
C GLY A 205 33.37 7.07 14.88
N TYR A 206 32.13 6.66 15.05
CA TYR A 206 31.53 5.49 14.43
C TYR A 206 30.33 5.87 13.57
N ALA A 207 30.12 5.13 12.49
CA ALA A 207 28.87 5.11 11.75
C ALA A 207 28.43 3.68 11.45
N LEU A 208 27.13 3.41 11.56
CA LEU A 208 26.51 2.17 11.11
C LEU A 208 25.84 2.41 9.76
N VAL A 209 26.14 1.56 8.77
CA VAL A 209 25.49 1.51 7.46
C VAL A 209 24.75 0.19 7.35
N LEU A 210 23.49 0.23 6.93
CA LEU A 210 22.62 -0.95 6.89
C LEU A 210 21.76 -0.95 5.61
N ASP A 211 21.81 -2.07 4.89
CA ASP A 211 20.94 -2.42 3.74
C ASP A 211 20.06 -3.62 4.12
N PHE A 212 18.76 -3.38 4.28
CA PHE A 212 17.83 -4.36 4.86
C PHE A 212 16.49 -4.41 4.12
N TYR A 213 15.81 -5.54 4.31
CA TYR A 213 14.66 -5.96 3.52
C TYR A 213 13.51 -6.39 4.43
N GLY A 214 12.30 -5.97 4.09
CA GLY A 214 11.09 -6.39 4.80
C GLY A 214 9.85 -6.30 3.94
N THR A 215 8.75 -6.84 4.45
CA THR A 215 7.46 -6.82 3.76
C THR A 215 6.99 -5.37 3.53
N PRO A 216 6.44 -5.05 2.34
CA PRO A 216 5.95 -3.71 2.07
C PRO A 216 4.84 -3.29 3.03
N GLY A 217 4.97 -2.10 3.62
CA GLY A 217 3.87 -1.42 4.31
C GLY A 217 2.95 -0.67 3.34
N ASP A 218 2.00 0.11 3.89
CA ASP A 218 1.07 0.94 3.13
C ASP A 218 1.79 2.15 2.49
N SER A 219 2.88 2.58 3.12
CA SER A 219 3.75 3.66 2.69
C SER A 219 5.21 3.20 2.62
N TRP A 220 5.99 3.89 1.78
CA TRP A 220 7.45 3.75 1.74
C TRP A 220 8.12 4.24 3.04
N MET A 221 7.39 4.99 3.87
CA MET A 221 7.82 5.44 5.20
C MET A 221 7.68 4.36 6.27
N ASP A 222 6.87 3.34 6.02
CA ASP A 222 6.61 2.25 6.96
C ASP A 222 7.82 1.30 6.95
N MET A 223 8.86 1.70 7.67
CA MET A 223 10.09 0.92 7.80
C MET A 223 9.79 -0.36 8.59
N PRO A 224 10.23 -1.54 8.11
CA PRO A 224 10.02 -2.78 8.84
C PRO A 224 10.84 -2.77 10.13
N VAL A 225 10.23 -3.25 11.22
CA VAL A 225 10.84 -3.40 12.56
C VAL A 225 10.86 -4.88 12.94
N GLY A 226 11.84 -5.29 13.73
CA GLY A 226 12.01 -6.68 14.15
C GLY A 226 13.48 -7.10 14.19
N VAL A 227 13.70 -8.41 14.08
CA VAL A 227 15.03 -9.03 14.05
C VAL A 227 15.34 -9.41 12.61
N PHE A 228 16.48 -8.94 12.09
CA PHE A 228 16.93 -9.10 10.72
C PHE A 228 18.16 -10.01 10.67
N SER A 229 18.07 -11.13 9.98
CA SER A 229 19.19 -12.06 9.78
C SER A 229 19.95 -11.78 8.49
N GLU A 230 21.22 -12.18 8.41
CA GLU A 230 22.00 -12.04 7.17
C GLU A 230 21.44 -12.91 6.03
N SER A 231 21.24 -12.31 4.86
CA SER A 231 20.90 -13.04 3.63
C SER A 231 21.17 -12.17 2.39
N ALA A 232 21.68 -12.80 1.33
CA ALA A 232 21.73 -12.20 -0.01
C ALA A 232 20.41 -12.39 -0.80
N GLY A 233 19.40 -13.03 -0.20
CA GLY A 233 18.14 -13.40 -0.85
C GLY A 233 17.11 -12.28 -1.00
N ASN A 234 17.35 -11.12 -0.37
CA ASN A 234 16.39 -9.99 -0.28
C ASN A 234 15.06 -10.41 0.37
N GLU A 235 15.10 -11.40 1.25
CA GLU A 235 13.93 -11.99 1.89
C GLU A 235 13.41 -11.08 3.01
N ASP A 236 12.18 -11.34 3.45
CA ASP A 236 11.59 -10.59 4.56
C ASP A 236 12.44 -10.71 5.83
N HIS A 237 12.63 -9.60 6.53
CA HIS A 237 13.46 -9.49 7.74
C HIS A 237 14.88 -10.02 7.55
N THR A 238 15.54 -9.57 6.47
CA THR A 238 16.96 -9.86 6.25
C THR A 238 17.77 -8.59 6.00
N TYR A 239 19.09 -8.66 6.21
CA TYR A 239 20.02 -7.62 5.79
C TYR A 239 21.11 -8.21 4.90
N TYR A 240 21.67 -7.39 4.00
CA TYR A 240 22.72 -7.84 3.10
C TYR A 240 24.09 -7.34 3.55
N SER A 241 24.98 -8.26 3.93
CA SER A 241 26.28 -7.95 4.54
C SER A 241 27.22 -7.18 3.62
N ASP A 242 27.13 -7.35 2.30
CA ASP A 242 28.02 -6.66 1.34
C ASP A 242 27.79 -5.15 1.28
N TYR A 243 26.59 -4.70 1.69
CA TYR A 243 26.22 -3.28 1.77
C TYR A 243 26.00 -2.78 3.20
N SER A 244 26.27 -3.63 4.20
CA SER A 244 26.06 -3.31 5.62
C SER A 244 27.37 -3.41 6.40
N SER A 245 27.75 -2.36 7.12
CA SER A 245 29.03 -2.31 7.84
C SER A 245 29.07 -1.22 8.90
N VAL A 246 30.00 -1.34 9.84
CA VAL A 246 30.40 -0.25 10.72
C VAL A 246 31.64 0.45 10.15
N ILE A 247 31.60 1.76 10.07
CA ILE A 247 32.74 2.61 9.69
C ILE A 247 33.27 3.26 10.95
N TYR A 248 34.58 3.14 11.18
CA TYR A 248 35.28 3.84 12.25
C TYR A 248 36.35 4.76 11.67
N VAL A 249 36.41 5.99 12.17
CA VAL A 249 37.49 6.95 11.89
C VAL A 249 38.19 7.28 13.20
N ASN A 250 39.51 7.10 13.26
CA ASN A 250 40.30 7.43 14.45
C ASN A 250 40.70 8.92 14.49
N ALA A 251 41.30 9.36 15.61
CA ALA A 251 41.83 10.71 15.78
C ALA A 251 42.85 11.17 14.71
N GLN A 252 43.49 10.24 13.99
CA GLN A 252 44.43 10.53 12.90
C GLN A 252 43.76 10.64 11.52
N GLY A 253 42.45 10.41 11.44
CA GLY A 253 41.66 10.42 10.20
C GLY A 253 41.76 9.11 9.40
N GLU A 254 42.30 8.04 9.98
CA GLU A 254 42.36 6.74 9.31
C GLU A 254 40.99 6.05 9.39
N LYS A 255 40.47 5.66 8.22
CA LYS A 255 39.17 5.01 8.06
C LYS A 255 39.31 3.49 8.07
N ARG A 256 38.43 2.81 8.82
CA ARG A 256 38.25 1.36 8.81
C ARG A 256 36.80 1.02 8.54
N THR A 257 36.57 -0.03 7.78
CA THR A 257 35.25 -0.61 7.53
C THR A 257 35.24 -2.01 8.13
N MET A 258 34.25 -2.28 8.97
CA MET A 258 34.11 -3.47 9.81
C MET A 258 32.80 -4.17 9.44
N PRO A 259 32.82 -5.47 9.10
CA PRO A 259 31.62 -6.18 8.67
C PRO A 259 30.65 -6.39 9.83
N LEU A 260 29.35 -6.35 9.54
CA LEU A 260 28.33 -6.78 10.49
C LEU A 260 28.30 -8.31 10.60
N VAL A 261 27.97 -8.81 11.78
CA VAL A 261 27.77 -10.22 12.08
C VAL A 261 26.56 -10.41 13.00
N GLY A 262 25.93 -11.58 12.91
CA GLY A 262 24.75 -11.89 13.72
C GLY A 262 23.51 -11.13 13.27
N ASP A 263 22.47 -11.17 14.10
CA ASP A 263 21.20 -10.53 13.79
C ASP A 263 21.26 -9.02 14.11
N VAL A 264 20.57 -8.22 13.29
CA VAL A 264 20.33 -6.79 13.53
C VAL A 264 18.92 -6.62 14.08
N THR A 265 18.75 -5.97 15.22
CA THR A 265 17.43 -5.68 15.78
C THR A 265 17.06 -4.23 15.55
N ILE A 266 15.91 -3.97 14.94
CA ILE A 266 15.34 -2.64 14.73
C ILE A 266 14.02 -2.57 15.50
N LEU A 267 13.88 -1.62 16.41
CA LEU A 267 12.66 -1.37 17.17
C LEU A 267 12.23 0.08 16.98
N GLN A 268 10.93 0.32 16.99
CA GLN A 268 10.36 1.67 17.01
C GLN A 268 9.38 1.78 18.17
N ASP A 269 9.51 2.84 18.96
CA ASP A 269 8.57 3.16 20.02
C ASP A 269 7.28 3.76 19.43
N GLU A 270 6.12 3.16 19.72
CA GLU A 270 4.84 3.56 19.12
C GLU A 270 4.34 4.95 19.57
N GLU A 271 4.75 5.44 20.75
CA GLU A 271 4.30 6.74 21.27
C GLU A 271 5.19 7.90 20.81
N SER A 272 6.51 7.69 20.82
CA SER A 272 7.51 8.74 20.54
C SER A 272 8.08 8.68 19.11
N GLY A 273 7.87 7.57 18.40
CA GLY A 273 8.45 7.33 17.08
C GLY A 273 9.96 7.10 17.08
N GLU A 274 10.60 7.09 18.26
CA GLU A 274 12.04 6.90 18.40
C GLU A 274 12.45 5.48 17.96
N VAL A 275 13.51 5.39 17.15
CA VAL A 275 14.02 4.12 16.63
C VAL A 275 15.26 3.71 17.40
N THR A 276 15.33 2.42 17.75
CA THR A 276 16.53 1.77 18.30
C THR A 276 17.04 0.73 17.30
N ILE A 277 18.33 0.78 16.96
CA ILE A 277 18.99 -0.25 16.15
C ILE A 277 20.12 -0.86 16.97
N ASN A 278 20.14 -2.18 17.12
CA ASN A 278 21.24 -2.93 17.72
C ASN A 278 21.85 -3.87 16.69
N ALA A 279 23.17 -3.81 16.51
CA ALA A 279 23.91 -4.66 15.59
C ALA A 279 25.23 -5.12 16.22
N THR A 280 25.81 -6.21 15.71
CA THR A 280 27.15 -6.68 16.09
C THR A 280 28.09 -6.56 14.90
N TYR A 281 29.35 -6.20 15.13
CA TYR A 281 30.38 -6.09 14.09
C TYR A 281 31.69 -6.75 14.52
N LEU A 282 32.52 -7.10 13.54
CA LEU A 282 33.87 -7.62 13.80
C LEU A 282 34.94 -6.54 13.62
N ASP A 283 35.79 -6.39 14.61
CA ASP A 283 36.98 -5.53 14.49
C ASP A 283 38.13 -6.20 13.71
N ALA A 284 39.27 -5.51 13.64
CA ALA A 284 40.46 -6.01 12.93
C ALA A 284 41.10 -7.25 13.58
N ASP A 285 40.81 -7.51 14.86
CA ASP A 285 41.28 -8.67 15.63
C ASP A 285 40.24 -9.82 15.60
N TYR A 286 39.14 -9.66 14.84
CA TYR A 286 37.98 -10.56 14.78
C TYR A 286 37.26 -10.73 16.12
N GLN A 287 37.25 -9.68 16.94
CA GLN A 287 36.40 -9.63 18.14
C GLN A 287 35.03 -9.07 17.77
N GLU A 288 33.98 -9.68 18.31
CA GLU A 288 32.61 -9.21 18.18
C GLU A 288 32.38 -8.05 19.15
N HIS A 289 31.83 -6.96 18.62
CA HIS A 289 31.46 -5.77 19.37
C HIS A 289 30.04 -5.37 18.99
N GLU A 290 29.27 -4.91 19.98
CA GLU A 290 27.95 -4.35 19.72
C GLU A 290 28.05 -2.88 19.28
N ILE A 291 27.03 -2.40 18.57
CA ILE A 291 26.81 -0.98 18.26
C ILE A 291 25.32 -0.68 18.35
N LEU A 292 24.99 0.46 18.98
CA LEU A 292 23.61 0.87 19.24
C LEU A 292 23.35 2.21 18.55
N PHE A 293 22.19 2.36 17.93
CA PHE A 293 21.63 3.67 17.57
C PHE A 293 20.34 3.88 18.35
N GLN A 294 20.16 5.10 18.86
CA GLN A 294 18.90 5.56 19.42
C GLN A 294 18.63 6.99 18.96
N GLY A 295 17.53 7.20 18.26
CA GLY A 295 17.14 8.53 17.80
C GLY A 295 15.97 8.52 16.82
N GLN A 296 15.64 9.70 16.31
CA GLN A 296 14.59 9.85 15.29
C GLN A 296 15.14 9.47 13.92
N LEU A 297 14.35 8.72 13.14
CA LEU A 297 14.65 8.41 11.75
C LEU A 297 13.54 8.91 10.84
N THR A 298 13.93 9.70 9.83
CA THR A 298 13.06 10.06 8.71
C THR A 298 13.53 9.33 7.48
N ILE A 299 12.70 8.42 6.97
CA ILE A 299 12.96 7.73 5.71
C ILE A 299 12.71 8.75 4.58
N ALA A 300 13.54 8.70 3.54
CA ALA A 300 13.33 9.36 2.26
C ALA A 300 13.03 8.35 1.15
N ASN A 301 12.16 8.69 0.20
CA ASN A 301 11.89 7.89 -0.98
C ASN A 301 13.07 7.96 -1.96
N GLY A 302 13.96 6.98 -1.89
CA GLY A 302 15.11 6.82 -2.78
C GLY A 302 14.75 6.62 -4.25
N THR A 303 13.51 6.21 -4.55
CA THR A 303 13.04 6.02 -5.93
C THR A 303 12.56 7.32 -6.59
N PHE A 304 12.33 8.37 -5.80
CA PHE A 304 11.93 9.67 -6.31
C PHE A 304 13.12 10.37 -6.98
N ASN A 305 13.06 10.50 -8.30
CA ASN A 305 14.08 11.13 -9.11
C ASN A 305 13.53 12.42 -9.73
N ALA A 306 13.71 13.54 -9.03
CA ALA A 306 13.43 14.86 -9.58
C ALA A 306 14.52 15.30 -10.56
N ALA A 307 14.14 15.81 -11.72
CA ALA A 307 15.04 16.43 -12.68
C ALA A 307 15.21 17.93 -12.41
N LEU A 308 14.25 18.57 -11.72
CA LEU A 308 14.36 19.98 -11.33
C LEU A 308 15.24 20.15 -10.08
N PRO A 309 15.93 21.30 -9.93
CA PRO A 309 16.78 21.56 -8.77
C PRO A 309 15.98 21.46 -7.45
N GLN A 310 16.47 20.68 -6.49
CA GLN A 310 15.78 20.45 -5.22
C GLN A 310 16.28 21.38 -4.10
N LEU A 311 15.38 21.76 -3.19
CA LEU A 311 15.70 22.60 -2.03
C LEU A 311 16.54 21.85 -0.97
N GLY A 312 16.19 20.59 -0.68
CA GLY A 312 16.95 19.72 0.20
C GLY A 312 17.06 20.19 1.66
N ARG A 313 16.05 20.89 2.19
CA ARG A 313 15.95 21.34 3.58
C ARG A 313 14.50 21.71 3.92
N ASP A 314 14.21 21.83 5.21
CA ASP A 314 12.91 22.29 5.70
C ASP A 314 12.55 23.68 5.17
N LEU A 315 11.24 23.89 4.96
CA LEU A 315 10.67 25.12 4.43
C LEU A 315 9.43 25.54 5.24
N THR A 316 9.43 26.77 5.71
CA THR A 316 8.24 27.40 6.32
C THR A 316 7.77 28.56 5.46
N ILE A 317 6.46 28.59 5.16
CA ILE A 317 5.84 29.59 4.30
C ILE A 317 4.77 30.35 5.11
N GLU A 318 5.02 31.63 5.34
CA GLU A 318 4.02 32.56 5.86
C GLU A 318 3.26 33.20 4.68
N GLY A 319 2.06 32.69 4.40
CA GLY A 319 1.25 33.10 3.26
C GLY A 319 0.84 34.57 3.36
N PHE A 320 1.21 35.34 2.34
CA PHE A 320 0.84 36.75 2.18
C PHE A 320 -0.26 36.94 1.13
N ASP A 321 -0.21 36.19 0.03
CA ASP A 321 -1.24 36.15 -1.02
C ASP A 321 -1.69 34.71 -1.28
N CYS A 322 -2.96 34.54 -1.64
CA CYS A 322 -3.52 33.24 -1.99
C CYS A 322 -4.55 33.38 -3.12
N GLN A 323 -4.42 32.52 -4.12
CA GLN A 323 -5.34 32.44 -5.26
C GLN A 323 -5.70 30.97 -5.49
N ALA A 324 -6.89 30.71 -6.01
CA ALA A 324 -7.30 29.35 -6.34
C ALA A 324 -7.94 29.29 -7.74
N ILE A 325 -7.77 28.15 -8.40
CA ILE A 325 -8.39 27.84 -9.69
C ILE A 325 -9.16 26.54 -9.52
N TYR A 326 -10.46 26.58 -9.81
CA TYR A 326 -11.28 25.38 -9.92
C TYR A 326 -11.16 24.82 -11.33
N LEU A 327 -10.67 23.58 -11.43
CA LEU A 327 -10.42 22.88 -12.70
C LEU A 327 -11.53 21.89 -13.06
N GLY A 328 -12.55 21.77 -12.20
CA GLY A 328 -13.62 20.81 -12.41
C GLY A 328 -13.21 19.38 -12.13
N ASP A 329 -13.94 18.45 -12.72
CA ASP A 329 -13.61 17.03 -12.70
C ASP A 329 -12.54 16.69 -13.74
N TYR A 330 -11.37 17.30 -13.57
CA TYR A 330 -10.28 17.29 -14.53
C TYR A 330 -9.81 15.86 -14.92
N PHE A 331 -9.95 14.91 -13.99
CA PHE A 331 -9.55 13.51 -14.17
C PHE A 331 -10.71 12.55 -14.41
N SER A 332 -11.96 13.04 -14.48
CA SER A 332 -13.16 12.21 -14.63
C SER A 332 -13.29 11.15 -13.52
N THR A 333 -13.15 11.62 -12.28
CA THR A 333 -13.15 10.85 -11.04
C THR A 333 -14.34 11.16 -10.13
N GLY A 334 -15.16 12.17 -10.48
CA GLY A 334 -16.28 12.64 -9.65
C GLY A 334 -15.88 13.66 -8.58
N SER A 335 -14.59 13.90 -8.39
CA SER A 335 -14.07 14.93 -7.48
C SER A 335 -13.78 16.23 -8.22
N GLY A 336 -14.09 17.36 -7.59
CA GLY A 336 -13.72 18.69 -8.08
C GLY A 336 -12.27 19.01 -7.72
N MET A 337 -11.41 19.22 -8.72
CA MET A 337 -10.01 19.60 -8.50
C MET A 337 -9.90 21.11 -8.28
N MET A 338 -9.23 21.49 -7.19
CA MET A 338 -8.89 22.87 -6.87
C MET A 338 -7.38 23.01 -6.77
N GLN A 339 -6.80 23.93 -7.54
CA GLN A 339 -5.40 24.30 -7.45
C GLN A 339 -5.28 25.61 -6.66
N ILE A 340 -4.63 25.57 -5.50
CA ILE A 340 -4.45 26.72 -4.61
C ILE A 340 -2.98 27.12 -4.63
N VAL A 341 -2.70 28.39 -4.87
CA VAL A 341 -1.34 28.93 -4.85
C VAL A 341 -1.24 29.91 -3.68
N ILE A 342 -0.35 29.62 -2.73
CA ILE A 342 -0.03 30.47 -1.58
C ILE A 342 1.39 30.99 -1.74
N GLN A 343 1.58 32.30 -1.63
CA GLN A 343 2.88 32.95 -1.80
C GLN A 343 3.23 33.82 -0.60
N ASP A 344 4.48 33.78 -0.18
CA ASP A 344 4.98 34.70 0.83
C ASP A 344 5.17 36.13 0.28
N ARG A 345 5.42 37.06 1.18
CA ARG A 345 5.57 38.47 0.83
C ARG A 345 6.78 38.74 -0.07
N LYS A 346 7.85 37.95 0.06
CA LYS A 346 9.10 38.16 -0.70
C LYS A 346 8.92 37.75 -2.15
N ILE A 347 8.32 36.58 -2.43
CA ILE A 347 7.97 36.17 -3.79
C ILE A 347 7.08 37.21 -4.45
N MET A 348 6.06 37.70 -3.73
CA MET A 348 5.14 38.72 -4.25
C MET A 348 5.85 40.04 -4.59
N ASN A 349 6.95 40.34 -3.93
CA ASN A 349 7.79 41.51 -4.20
C ASN A 349 8.93 41.24 -5.21
N GLY A 350 9.11 40.01 -5.66
CA GLY A 350 10.25 39.60 -6.50
C GLY A 350 11.60 39.64 -5.77
N GLU A 351 11.59 39.42 -4.45
CA GLU A 351 12.78 39.39 -3.61
C GLU A 351 13.34 37.97 -3.49
N ILE A 352 14.67 37.84 -3.59
CA ILE A 352 15.38 36.56 -3.40
C ILE A 352 15.14 36.04 -1.97
N GLY A 353 14.96 34.73 -1.87
CA GLY A 353 14.71 34.02 -0.62
C GLY A 353 13.26 34.06 -0.17
N GLY A 354 12.33 34.34 -1.10
CA GLY A 354 10.91 34.08 -0.92
C GLY A 354 10.52 32.67 -1.35
N ALA A 355 9.37 32.21 -0.85
CA ALA A 355 8.81 30.91 -1.15
C ALA A 355 7.29 30.95 -1.40
N GLY A 356 6.81 29.97 -2.15
CA GLY A 356 5.40 29.75 -2.41
C GLY A 356 5.11 28.27 -2.62
N ILE A 357 3.85 27.90 -2.44
CA ILE A 357 3.38 26.52 -2.57
C ILE A 357 2.13 26.47 -3.45
N THR A 358 2.10 25.47 -4.31
CA THR A 358 0.92 25.05 -5.05
C THR A 358 0.36 23.80 -4.37
N LEU A 359 -0.93 23.82 -4.01
CA LEU A 359 -1.68 22.71 -3.43
C LEU A 359 -2.73 22.26 -4.44
N ASP A 360 -2.69 21.00 -4.84
CA ASP A 360 -3.69 20.39 -5.71
C ASP A 360 -4.58 19.48 -4.86
N ILE A 361 -5.78 19.97 -4.53
CA ILE A 361 -6.75 19.29 -3.65
C ILE A 361 -7.99 18.83 -4.43
N PHE A 362 -8.64 17.79 -3.91
CA PHE A 362 -9.83 17.16 -4.49
C PHE A 362 -10.98 17.29 -3.51
N GLY A 363 -11.94 18.14 -3.83
CA GLY A 363 -13.13 18.39 -3.03
C GLY A 363 -14.41 18.04 -3.78
N ARG A 364 -15.51 18.66 -3.37
CA ARG A 364 -16.79 18.59 -4.04
C ARG A 364 -16.65 19.06 -5.49
N LYS A 365 -17.32 18.35 -6.40
CA LYS A 365 -17.56 18.82 -7.77
C LYS A 365 -18.74 19.79 -7.78
N PHE A 366 -18.54 20.97 -8.37
CA PHE A 366 -19.55 22.01 -8.50
C PHE A 366 -20.13 22.01 -9.91
N ASN A 367 -21.47 22.00 -10.01
CA ASN A 367 -22.19 22.04 -11.28
C ASN A 367 -22.54 23.48 -11.72
N ASP A 368 -22.72 24.42 -10.77
CA ASP A 368 -22.91 25.85 -11.06
C ASP A 368 -21.63 26.63 -10.68
N PRO A 369 -21.04 27.39 -11.62
CA PRO A 369 -19.90 28.27 -11.35
C PRO A 369 -20.09 29.24 -10.18
N LYS A 370 -21.33 29.59 -9.82
CA LYS A 370 -21.64 30.49 -8.69
C LYS A 370 -21.49 29.84 -7.32
N ASP A 371 -21.52 28.52 -7.26
CA ASP A 371 -21.49 27.76 -6.01
C ASP A 371 -20.06 27.35 -5.63
N ILE A 372 -19.09 27.56 -6.52
CA ILE A 372 -17.68 27.19 -6.31
C ILE A 372 -17.14 27.84 -5.04
N CYS A 373 -16.66 27.00 -4.12
CA CYS A 373 -16.03 27.39 -2.88
C CYS A 373 -14.91 26.39 -2.51
N LEU A 374 -14.15 26.68 -1.45
CA LEU A 374 -13.28 25.68 -0.82
C LEU A 374 -14.10 24.93 0.23
N ASP A 375 -14.06 23.61 0.21
CA ASP A 375 -14.70 22.80 1.25
C ASP A 375 -13.84 22.80 2.52
N PRO A 376 -14.34 23.30 3.67
CA PRO A 376 -13.59 23.24 4.91
C PRO A 376 -13.51 21.82 5.44
N ASP A 377 -12.33 21.22 5.42
CA ASP A 377 -12.03 19.89 5.97
C ASP A 377 -10.51 19.68 6.11
N THR A 378 -10.12 18.51 6.61
CA THR A 378 -8.76 18.00 6.49
C THR A 378 -8.63 17.17 5.21
N TYR A 379 -7.59 17.45 4.44
CA TYR A 379 -7.23 16.73 3.23
C TYR A 379 -5.93 15.97 3.47
N SER A 380 -5.92 14.68 3.12
CA SER A 380 -4.74 13.82 3.27
C SER A 380 -4.17 13.41 1.91
N ALA A 381 -2.88 13.06 1.90
CA ALA A 381 -2.18 12.70 0.68
C ALA A 381 -2.75 11.43 0.03
N SER A 382 -3.10 11.47 -1.25
CA SER A 382 -3.56 10.28 -1.97
C SER A 382 -3.35 10.39 -3.47
N GLN A 383 -3.14 9.24 -4.12
CA GLN A 383 -3.20 9.12 -5.58
C GLN A 383 -4.58 8.66 -6.07
N SER A 384 -5.54 8.43 -5.17
CA SER A 384 -6.90 8.00 -5.52
C SER A 384 -7.71 9.08 -6.24
N LEU A 385 -7.35 10.35 -6.04
CA LEU A 385 -8.08 11.53 -6.55
C LEU A 385 -9.52 11.63 -5.98
N ALA A 386 -9.82 10.89 -4.90
CA ALA A 386 -11.10 10.94 -4.21
C ALA A 386 -11.29 12.28 -3.47
N GLN A 387 -12.53 12.62 -3.13
CA GLN A 387 -12.81 13.81 -2.31
C GLN A 387 -12.06 13.74 -0.98
N ARG A 388 -11.70 14.91 -0.42
CA ARG A 388 -10.88 15.08 0.80
C ARG A 388 -9.46 14.55 0.68
N THR A 389 -8.92 14.52 -0.52
CA THR A 389 -7.51 14.17 -0.75
C THR A 389 -6.75 15.30 -1.43
N TRP A 390 -5.41 15.27 -1.33
CA TRP A 390 -4.54 16.12 -2.13
C TRP A 390 -3.52 15.27 -2.88
N LEU A 391 -3.11 15.74 -4.05
CA LEU A 391 -2.22 15.01 -4.96
C LEU A 391 -0.74 15.26 -4.62
N PRO A 392 0.03 14.22 -4.24
CA PRO A 392 1.48 14.31 -4.08
C PRO A 392 2.20 14.88 -5.29
N GLY A 393 3.26 15.64 -5.03
CA GLY A 393 4.06 16.28 -6.06
C GLY A 393 4.84 15.30 -6.92
N THR A 394 4.89 15.57 -8.23
CA THR A 394 5.71 14.82 -9.19
C THR A 394 6.21 15.73 -10.32
N GLU A 395 7.02 15.17 -11.21
CA GLU A 395 7.45 15.82 -12.43
C GLU A 395 6.87 15.13 -13.67
N VAL A 396 6.35 15.93 -14.59
CA VAL A 396 5.86 15.47 -15.89
C VAL A 396 6.83 15.91 -16.96
N SER A 397 7.30 14.96 -17.77
CA SER A 397 8.13 15.27 -18.93
C SER A 397 7.26 15.61 -20.13
N LEU A 398 7.33 16.86 -20.60
CA LEU A 398 6.65 17.33 -21.80
C LEU A 398 7.68 17.85 -22.79
N MET A 399 7.73 17.22 -23.98
CA MET A 399 8.69 17.54 -25.03
C MET A 399 10.17 17.49 -24.56
N GLY A 400 10.47 16.63 -23.59
CA GLY A 400 11.81 16.48 -23.01
C GLY A 400 12.19 17.51 -21.96
N MET A 401 11.27 18.40 -21.57
CA MET A 401 11.43 19.31 -20.42
C MET A 401 10.60 18.79 -19.23
N ALA A 402 11.15 18.87 -18.02
CA ALA A 402 10.45 18.49 -16.79
C ALA A 402 9.67 19.69 -16.23
N PHE A 403 8.44 19.41 -15.76
CA PHE A 403 7.55 20.39 -15.16
C PHE A 403 6.95 19.84 -13.86
N PRO A 404 6.83 20.67 -12.81
CA PRO A 404 6.19 20.24 -11.57
C PRO A 404 4.67 20.05 -11.79
N PHE A 405 4.09 19.06 -11.11
CA PHE A 405 2.67 18.74 -11.14
C PHE A 405 2.21 18.17 -9.79
N GLY A 406 0.94 18.36 -9.44
CA GLY A 406 0.45 18.07 -8.10
C GLY A 406 0.86 19.16 -7.11
N THR A 407 1.01 18.76 -5.86
CA THR A 407 1.40 19.66 -4.76
C THR A 407 2.92 19.84 -4.69
N TYR A 408 3.41 21.07 -4.80
CA TYR A 408 4.85 21.38 -4.76
C TYR A 408 5.12 22.79 -4.24
N ALA A 409 6.28 23.02 -3.64
CA ALA A 409 6.75 24.34 -3.26
C ALA A 409 7.98 24.77 -4.08
N LEU A 410 8.11 26.09 -4.26
CA LEU A 410 9.19 26.75 -4.97
C LEU A 410 9.84 27.78 -4.05
N TYR A 411 11.16 27.72 -3.93
CA TYR A 411 11.99 28.69 -3.24
C TYR A 411 12.85 29.46 -4.25
N ASP A 412 12.81 30.80 -4.18
CA ASP A 412 13.66 31.65 -5.01
C ASP A 412 15.07 31.77 -4.41
N ASP A 413 16.03 31.05 -4.98
CA ASP A 413 17.45 31.14 -4.61
C ASP A 413 18.22 32.19 -5.43
N GLY A 414 17.53 32.95 -6.28
CA GLY A 414 18.10 33.90 -7.23
C GLY A 414 18.56 33.26 -8.55
N SER A 415 18.40 31.94 -8.73
CA SER A 415 18.63 31.27 -10.02
C SER A 415 17.47 31.49 -10.99
N GLN A 416 17.65 31.11 -12.25
CA GLN A 416 16.58 31.21 -13.25
C GLN A 416 15.39 30.27 -12.97
N SER A 417 15.65 29.15 -12.28
CA SER A 417 14.67 28.06 -12.09
C SER A 417 14.10 28.01 -10.67
N GLY A 418 14.80 28.56 -9.67
CA GLY A 418 14.52 28.35 -8.26
C GLY A 418 14.83 26.92 -7.81
N LEU A 419 14.52 26.62 -6.55
CA LEU A 419 14.63 25.30 -5.94
C LEU A 419 13.25 24.75 -5.61
N TYR A 420 12.97 23.51 -5.99
CA TYR A 420 11.69 22.85 -5.82
C TYR A 420 11.72 21.91 -4.62
N THR A 421 10.54 21.64 -4.07
CA THR A 421 10.33 20.52 -3.16
C THR A 421 8.93 19.94 -3.37
N TYR A 422 8.81 18.63 -3.21
CA TYR A 422 7.62 17.85 -3.53
C TYR A 422 7.09 17.14 -2.29
N PRO A 423 6.09 17.73 -1.59
CA PRO A 423 5.31 17.06 -0.59
C PRO A 423 4.77 15.70 -1.07
N ALA A 424 4.94 14.69 -0.23
CA ALA A 424 4.51 13.31 -0.48
C ALA A 424 3.45 12.82 0.52
N THR A 425 3.47 13.34 1.74
CA THR A 425 2.49 13.03 2.80
C THR A 425 2.27 14.24 3.71
N GLY A 426 1.38 14.08 4.70
CA GLY A 426 0.94 15.11 5.62
C GLY A 426 -0.46 15.62 5.30
N ASP A 427 -0.91 16.59 6.09
CA ASP A 427 -2.27 17.08 6.04
C ASP A 427 -2.33 18.55 5.62
N ILE A 428 -3.36 18.87 4.84
CA ILE A 428 -3.78 20.23 4.53
C ILE A 428 -5.14 20.43 5.18
N VAL A 429 -5.24 21.42 6.07
CA VAL A 429 -6.48 21.75 6.77
C VAL A 429 -7.02 23.06 6.23
N ILE A 430 -8.28 23.04 5.79
CA ILE A 430 -9.03 24.22 5.34
C ILE A 430 -10.13 24.49 6.35
N ALA A 431 -10.21 25.72 6.84
CA ALA A 431 -11.23 26.17 7.76
C ALA A 431 -11.83 27.51 7.30
N ASN A 432 -13.06 27.78 7.73
CA ASN A 432 -13.65 29.10 7.57
C ASN A 432 -12.94 30.13 8.47
N ALA A 433 -12.63 31.30 7.93
CA ALA A 433 -12.13 32.45 8.66
C ALA A 433 -13.21 33.56 8.76
N ALA A 434 -12.88 34.66 9.45
CA ALA A 434 -13.78 35.80 9.57
C ALA A 434 -14.12 36.42 8.20
N ASP A 435 -15.24 37.14 8.12
CA ASP A 435 -15.69 37.90 6.94
C ASP A 435 -15.82 37.11 5.64
N GLY A 436 -16.07 35.79 5.75
CA GLY A 436 -16.19 34.88 4.61
C GLY A 436 -14.86 34.55 3.93
N GLY A 437 -13.74 34.68 4.65
CA GLY A 437 -12.43 34.18 4.21
C GLY A 437 -12.20 32.71 4.60
N TYR A 438 -11.01 32.22 4.27
CA TYR A 438 -10.54 30.88 4.64
C TYR A 438 -9.23 30.97 5.42
N ARG A 439 -8.98 29.95 6.25
CA ARG A 439 -7.70 29.64 6.84
C ARG A 439 -7.22 28.31 6.27
N ILE A 440 -6.05 28.31 5.65
CA ILE A 440 -5.39 27.10 5.14
C ILE A 440 -4.13 26.90 5.97
N THR A 441 -3.95 25.72 6.55
CA THR A 441 -2.71 25.32 7.23
C THR A 441 -2.23 24.02 6.64
N PHE A 442 -0.93 23.88 6.40
CA PHE A 442 -0.36 22.66 5.85
C PHE A 442 0.87 22.27 6.68
N ASP A 443 0.95 20.99 6.99
CA ASP A 443 2.08 20.34 7.65
C ASP A 443 2.42 19.09 6.83
N LEU A 444 3.38 19.25 5.93
CA LEU A 444 3.68 18.28 4.89
C LEU A 444 5.09 17.76 5.02
N ILE A 445 5.30 16.53 4.56
CA ILE A 445 6.61 15.90 4.50
C ILE A 445 6.91 15.54 3.04
N THR A 446 8.09 15.94 2.59
CA THR A 446 8.52 15.75 1.20
C THR A 446 8.95 14.32 0.94
N ALA A 447 9.00 13.94 -0.34
CA ALA A 447 9.50 12.62 -0.72
C ALA A 447 10.93 12.37 -0.21
N ASP A 448 11.75 13.40 -0.03
CA ASP A 448 13.11 13.33 0.53
C ASP A 448 13.20 13.58 2.05
N GLY A 449 12.07 13.66 2.76
CA GLY A 449 12.01 13.65 4.23
C GLY A 449 12.11 15.00 4.92
N TYR A 450 11.98 16.12 4.20
CA TYR A 450 11.98 17.46 4.78
C TYR A 450 10.57 17.97 5.10
N SER A 451 10.46 18.82 6.11
CA SER A 451 9.20 19.44 6.51
C SER A 451 8.88 20.64 5.62
N VAL A 452 7.62 20.73 5.17
CA VAL A 452 7.07 21.90 4.48
C VAL A 452 5.82 22.34 5.23
N THR A 453 5.96 23.39 6.03
CA THR A 453 4.91 23.91 6.91
C THR A 453 4.50 25.32 6.50
N GLY A 454 3.26 25.69 6.80
CA GLY A 454 2.83 27.05 6.57
C GLY A 454 1.35 27.28 6.77
N SER A 455 0.96 28.54 6.55
CA SER A 455 -0.44 28.93 6.65
C SER A 455 -0.77 30.17 5.82
N TYR A 456 -2.04 30.30 5.50
CA TYR A 456 -2.65 31.51 4.95
C TYR A 456 -3.99 31.75 5.63
N GLU A 457 -4.32 33.01 5.91
CA GLU A 457 -5.64 33.42 6.36
C GLU A 457 -6.09 34.68 5.62
N GLY A 458 -7.24 34.61 4.94
CA GLY A 458 -7.75 35.73 4.18
C GLY A 458 -8.85 35.34 3.19
N LYS A 459 -9.26 36.30 2.36
CA LYS A 459 -10.21 36.05 1.27
C LYS A 459 -9.47 35.49 0.07
N ILE A 460 -9.98 34.39 -0.48
CA ILE A 460 -9.39 33.73 -1.64
C ILE A 460 -10.31 33.98 -2.83
N TYR A 461 -9.74 34.51 -3.90
CA TYR A 461 -10.43 34.57 -5.19
C TYR A 461 -10.28 33.20 -5.88
N ILE A 462 -11.41 32.62 -6.28
CA ILE A 462 -11.46 31.36 -7.01
C ILE A 462 -11.86 31.65 -8.45
N GLU A 463 -10.98 31.30 -9.40
CA GLU A 463 -11.27 31.36 -10.83
C GLU A 463 -11.80 30.02 -11.32
N ASP A 464 -12.96 30.02 -11.98
CA ASP A 464 -13.49 28.82 -12.64
C ASP A 464 -12.87 28.63 -14.02
N GLN A 465 -12.15 27.52 -14.20
CA GLN A 465 -11.60 27.05 -15.48
C GLN A 465 -12.06 25.63 -15.82
N SER A 466 -13.13 25.14 -15.17
CA SER A 466 -13.70 23.82 -15.43
C SER A 466 -14.32 23.71 -16.84
N ASP A 467 -14.34 22.48 -17.39
CA ASP A 467 -15.09 22.11 -18.61
C ASP A 467 -16.16 21.07 -18.24
N ASP A 468 -16.86 21.27 -17.11
CA ASP A 468 -17.81 20.32 -16.52
C ASP A 468 -19.20 20.33 -17.19
N ASN A 469 -19.26 20.58 -18.50
CA ASN A 469 -20.50 20.78 -19.26
C ASN A 469 -21.36 19.50 -19.45
N GLU A 470 -21.03 18.37 -18.80
CA GLU A 470 -21.67 17.06 -19.04
C GLU A 470 -22.82 16.71 -18.07
N ASP A 471 -23.34 17.65 -17.28
CA ASP A 471 -24.57 17.42 -16.49
C ASP A 471 -25.83 17.50 -17.38
N ASP A 472 -26.50 16.37 -17.57
CA ASP A 472 -27.78 16.28 -18.29
C ASP A 472 -29.02 16.37 -17.37
N GLY A 473 -28.81 16.68 -16.09
CA GLY A 473 -29.86 16.80 -15.08
C GLY A 473 -30.41 15.46 -14.59
N SER A 474 -29.69 14.36 -14.84
CA SER A 474 -30.11 13.01 -14.43
C SER A 474 -29.63 12.60 -13.02
N SER A 475 -28.91 13.47 -12.31
CA SER A 475 -28.45 13.25 -10.93
C SER A 475 -28.62 14.49 -10.05
N THR A 476 -28.96 14.26 -8.77
CA THR A 476 -28.93 15.25 -7.68
C THR A 476 -27.83 14.96 -6.67
N LEU A 477 -26.98 13.97 -6.91
CA LEU A 477 -25.91 13.62 -5.98
C LEU A 477 -24.83 14.71 -5.97
N GLU A 478 -24.26 14.94 -4.78
CA GLU A 478 -23.13 15.87 -4.57
C GLU A 478 -21.85 15.13 -4.14
N SER A 479 -21.96 13.82 -3.89
CA SER A 479 -20.88 12.92 -3.49
C SER A 479 -21.25 11.47 -3.81
N ASP A 480 -20.31 10.55 -3.62
CA ASP A 480 -20.58 9.11 -3.57
C ASP A 480 -21.71 8.79 -2.59
N TYR A 481 -22.51 7.78 -2.93
CA TYR A 481 -23.75 7.43 -2.24
C TYR A 481 -23.87 5.93 -2.01
N GLU A 482 -23.97 5.53 -0.74
CA GLU A 482 -24.26 4.16 -0.34
C GLU A 482 -25.78 4.01 -0.08
N LEU A 483 -26.42 3.10 -0.82
CA LEU A 483 -27.86 2.86 -0.79
C LEU A 483 -28.29 2.19 0.52
N ASP A 484 -29.33 2.73 1.17
CA ASP A 484 -30.05 2.08 2.27
C ASP A 484 -31.38 1.48 1.79
N LEU A 485 -31.32 0.23 1.34
CA LEU A 485 -32.50 -0.54 0.92
C LEU A 485 -33.10 -1.38 2.06
N SER A 486 -32.72 -1.13 3.32
CA SER A 486 -33.13 -1.96 4.48
C SER A 486 -34.64 -1.95 4.76
N LEU A 487 -35.33 -0.88 4.35
CA LEU A 487 -36.78 -0.75 4.43
C LEU A 487 -37.50 -1.72 3.49
N GLN A 488 -36.86 -2.12 2.39
CA GLN A 488 -37.49 -2.92 1.35
C GLN A 488 -37.45 -4.40 1.73
N LYS A 489 -38.63 -5.01 1.92
CA LYS A 489 -38.77 -6.44 2.29
C LYS A 489 -39.10 -7.35 1.11
N ARG A 490 -39.34 -6.76 -0.07
CA ARG A 490 -39.65 -7.46 -1.32
C ARG A 490 -39.21 -6.61 -2.50
N ALA A 491 -38.88 -7.29 -3.60
CA ALA A 491 -38.73 -6.67 -4.91
C ALA A 491 -39.76 -7.24 -5.89
N ASN A 492 -40.05 -6.48 -6.95
CA ASN A 492 -41.02 -6.88 -7.98
C ASN A 492 -40.32 -6.91 -9.35
N CYS A 493 -40.40 -8.04 -10.04
CA CYS A 493 -39.92 -8.19 -11.42
C CYS A 493 -41.06 -7.98 -12.41
N TYR A 494 -40.83 -7.15 -13.42
CA TYR A 494 -41.79 -6.83 -14.46
C TYR A 494 -41.26 -7.25 -15.84
N PRO A 495 -41.73 -8.39 -16.37
CA PRO A 495 -41.51 -8.74 -17.78
C PRO A 495 -42.17 -7.68 -18.67
N SER A 496 -41.39 -7.04 -19.54
CA SER A 496 -41.82 -5.84 -20.28
C SER A 496 -41.35 -5.83 -21.74
N ASP A 497 -41.31 -7.00 -22.39
CA ASP A 497 -40.92 -7.16 -23.81
C ASP A 497 -41.72 -6.25 -24.76
N ASP A 498 -42.93 -5.83 -24.40
CA ASP A 498 -43.74 -4.93 -25.23
C ASP A 498 -43.40 -3.44 -25.07
N ARG A 499 -42.56 -3.08 -24.08
CA ARG A 499 -42.30 -1.69 -23.72
C ARG A 499 -40.91 -1.51 -23.11
N ILE A 500 -39.89 -1.52 -23.96
CA ILE A 500 -38.51 -1.12 -23.66
C ILE A 500 -38.23 0.27 -24.26
N TYR A 501 -37.49 1.13 -23.55
CA TYR A 501 -37.09 2.43 -24.08
C TYR A 501 -35.75 2.33 -24.84
N ILE A 502 -35.76 2.67 -26.13
CA ILE A 502 -34.62 2.55 -27.05
C ILE A 502 -34.21 3.94 -27.56
N GLY A 503 -33.36 4.65 -26.82
CA GLY A 503 -32.74 5.91 -27.25
C GLY A 503 -33.70 6.86 -28.00
N ALA A 504 -33.32 7.28 -29.20
CA ALA A 504 -34.12 8.18 -30.04
C ALA A 504 -35.45 7.61 -30.57
N TYR A 505 -35.71 6.30 -30.42
CA TYR A 505 -36.95 5.64 -30.86
C TYR A 505 -38.04 5.62 -29.78
N GLY A 506 -37.73 6.05 -28.54
CA GLY A 506 -38.67 6.01 -27.43
C GLY A 506 -39.05 4.59 -27.01
N PHE A 507 -40.24 4.42 -26.44
CA PHE A 507 -40.77 3.11 -26.05
C PHE A 507 -41.18 2.26 -27.25
N GLN A 508 -40.66 1.04 -27.33
CA GLN A 508 -40.90 0.09 -28.41
C GLN A 508 -41.08 -1.34 -27.85
N ASN A 509 -41.59 -2.24 -28.68
CA ASN A 509 -41.46 -3.67 -28.41
C ASN A 509 -40.00 -4.11 -28.61
N ILE A 510 -39.51 -5.04 -27.80
CA ILE A 510 -38.12 -5.49 -27.78
C ILE A 510 -37.66 -6.02 -29.14
N SER A 511 -38.54 -6.62 -29.93
CA SER A 511 -38.22 -7.07 -31.30
C SER A 511 -37.70 -5.94 -32.20
N ALA A 512 -38.00 -4.67 -31.90
CA ALA A 512 -37.51 -3.53 -32.65
C ALA A 512 -35.98 -3.42 -32.65
N ILE A 513 -35.30 -3.91 -31.60
CA ILE A 513 -33.83 -3.85 -31.49
C ILE A 513 -33.12 -4.66 -32.59
N TYR A 514 -33.80 -5.66 -33.17
CA TYR A 514 -33.24 -6.49 -34.26
C TYR A 514 -33.43 -5.90 -35.65
N SER A 515 -34.28 -4.87 -35.76
CA SER A 515 -34.58 -4.18 -37.02
C SER A 515 -33.88 -2.82 -37.16
N GLY A 516 -33.30 -2.31 -36.07
CA GLY A 516 -32.58 -1.04 -36.04
C GLY A 516 -31.24 -1.09 -36.79
N SER A 517 -30.68 0.09 -37.10
CA SER A 517 -29.31 0.23 -37.62
C SER A 517 -28.49 1.12 -36.68
N PRO A 518 -27.45 0.58 -36.02
CA PRO A 518 -27.03 -0.82 -36.00
C PRO A 518 -28.00 -1.71 -35.21
N ALA A 519 -28.19 -2.96 -35.65
CA ALA A 519 -29.05 -3.94 -34.99
C ALA A 519 -28.36 -4.57 -33.77
N ALA A 520 -29.15 -5.08 -32.83
CA ALA A 520 -28.65 -5.90 -31.72
C ALA A 520 -28.04 -7.22 -32.23
N PRO A 521 -27.05 -7.79 -31.52
CA PRO A 521 -26.41 -9.06 -31.90
C PRO A 521 -27.40 -10.21 -32.17
N GLY A 522 -28.51 -10.24 -31.43
CA GLY A 522 -29.60 -11.23 -31.59
C GLY A 522 -30.28 -11.25 -32.97
N ALA A 523 -30.07 -10.23 -33.81
CA ALA A 523 -30.57 -10.20 -35.18
C ALA A 523 -29.89 -11.27 -36.05
N ASN A 524 -28.60 -11.54 -35.81
CA ASN A 524 -27.79 -12.46 -36.60
C ASN A 524 -27.52 -13.78 -35.89
N ASN A 525 -27.58 -13.82 -34.55
CA ASN A 525 -27.43 -15.05 -33.78
C ASN A 525 -28.53 -15.15 -32.70
N PRO A 526 -29.48 -16.11 -32.82
CA PRO A 526 -30.59 -16.30 -31.88
C PRO A 526 -30.17 -16.46 -30.41
N GLU A 527 -28.95 -16.92 -30.12
CA GLU A 527 -28.44 -17.05 -28.74
C GLU A 527 -28.35 -15.71 -28.00
N TYR A 528 -28.14 -14.61 -28.72
CA TYR A 528 -28.12 -13.26 -28.16
C TYR A 528 -29.47 -12.56 -28.25
N ARG A 529 -30.56 -13.30 -28.50
CA ARG A 529 -31.89 -12.74 -28.36
C ARG A 529 -32.24 -12.61 -26.89
N CYS A 530 -32.95 -11.53 -26.58
CA CYS A 530 -33.20 -11.14 -25.22
C CYS A 530 -34.69 -10.91 -24.96
N SER A 531 -35.07 -11.13 -23.70
CA SER A 531 -36.24 -10.55 -23.06
C SER A 531 -35.80 -9.40 -22.15
N TYR A 532 -36.67 -8.43 -21.93
CA TYR A 532 -36.47 -7.28 -21.06
C TYR A 532 -37.33 -7.41 -19.82
N GLN A 533 -36.69 -7.19 -18.68
CA GLN A 533 -37.34 -7.05 -17.39
C GLN A 533 -36.78 -5.86 -16.65
N TYR A 534 -37.62 -5.22 -15.84
CA TYR A 534 -37.14 -4.31 -14.81
C TYR A 534 -37.53 -4.82 -13.43
N ILE A 535 -36.68 -4.55 -12.46
CA ILE A 535 -36.80 -5.00 -11.08
C ILE A 535 -36.88 -3.76 -10.21
N ASP A 536 -37.96 -3.66 -9.44
CA ASP A 536 -38.17 -2.59 -8.48
C ASP A 536 -37.90 -3.10 -7.06
N ILE A 537 -36.86 -2.57 -6.43
CA ILE A 537 -36.58 -2.72 -5.00
C ILE A 537 -37.18 -1.49 -4.31
N GLY A 538 -38.38 -1.67 -3.76
CA GLY A 538 -39.23 -0.56 -3.30
C GLY A 538 -40.21 -0.06 -4.37
N LEU A 539 -41.11 0.85 -4.00
CA LEU A 539 -42.16 1.38 -4.88
C LEU A 539 -42.14 2.90 -4.86
N GLU A 540 -42.37 3.53 -6.02
CA GLU A 540 -42.47 5.01 -6.16
C GLU A 540 -43.62 5.60 -5.33
N THR A 541 -44.60 4.79 -4.92
CA THR A 541 -45.65 5.20 -3.99
C THR A 541 -45.16 5.38 -2.55
N GLY A 542 -43.93 4.97 -2.24
CA GLY A 542 -43.30 5.06 -0.92
C GLY A 542 -43.67 3.95 0.06
N THR A 543 -42.98 3.93 1.20
CA THR A 543 -43.23 3.01 2.33
C THR A 543 -43.90 3.79 3.47
N TYR A 544 -44.94 3.20 4.08
CA TYR A 544 -45.72 3.85 5.13
C TYR A 544 -45.61 3.09 6.45
N ASP A 545 -45.52 3.82 7.55
CA ASP A 545 -45.50 3.26 8.90
C ASP A 545 -46.88 2.68 9.25
N LYS A 546 -46.93 1.35 9.41
CA LYS A 546 -48.15 0.61 9.74
C LYS A 546 -48.55 0.75 11.21
N THR A 547 -47.66 1.27 12.05
CA THR A 547 -47.94 1.54 13.47
C THR A 547 -48.55 2.92 13.70
N ASP A 548 -48.58 3.76 12.65
CA ASP A 548 -49.23 5.06 12.70
C ASP A 548 -50.73 4.87 13.05
N PRO A 549 -51.24 5.53 14.11
CA PRO A 549 -52.66 5.52 14.47
C PRO A 549 -53.59 5.94 13.33
N ASP A 550 -53.10 6.77 12.41
CA ASP A 550 -53.84 7.25 11.26
C ASP A 550 -53.68 6.30 10.04
N TYR A 551 -53.01 5.14 10.17
CA TYR A 551 -52.83 4.17 9.06
C TYR A 551 -54.16 3.54 8.61
N GLN A 552 -54.62 3.83 7.38
CA GLN A 552 -55.91 3.34 6.84
C GLN A 552 -55.79 2.31 5.68
N GLY A 553 -54.57 1.90 5.32
CA GLY A 553 -54.32 0.91 4.27
C GLY A 553 -53.92 1.49 2.90
N LEU A 554 -53.69 0.61 1.91
CA LEU A 554 -53.25 0.98 0.55
C LEU A 554 -54.38 1.61 -0.29
N ILE A 555 -54.02 2.41 -1.30
CA ILE A 555 -54.95 3.03 -2.25
C ILE A 555 -55.89 1.98 -2.85
N ASP A 556 -57.21 2.20 -2.73
CA ASP A 556 -58.18 1.52 -3.60
C ASP A 556 -58.11 2.16 -4.98
N VAL A 557 -57.56 1.43 -5.95
CA VAL A 557 -57.42 1.87 -7.35
C VAL A 557 -58.76 2.25 -8.01
N ASN A 558 -59.89 1.85 -7.44
CA ASN A 558 -61.22 2.17 -7.93
C ASN A 558 -61.84 3.42 -7.28
N ASP A 559 -61.21 3.98 -6.24
CA ASP A 559 -61.66 5.19 -5.57
C ASP A 559 -60.48 6.07 -5.12
N PRO A 560 -59.94 6.91 -6.02
CA PRO A 560 -58.82 7.82 -5.75
C PRO A 560 -59.10 8.87 -4.67
N SER A 561 -60.36 9.02 -4.22
CA SER A 561 -60.76 9.96 -3.17
C SER A 561 -60.51 9.43 -1.75
N LYS A 562 -60.20 8.12 -1.62
CA LYS A 562 -59.75 7.48 -0.38
C LYS A 562 -58.21 7.41 -0.40
N GLY A 563 -57.57 8.53 -0.06
CA GLY A 563 -56.11 8.61 0.00
C GLY A 563 -55.54 7.67 1.06
N VAL A 564 -54.30 7.19 0.85
CA VAL A 564 -53.51 6.53 1.90
C VAL A 564 -53.37 7.52 3.05
N VAL A 565 -53.77 7.10 4.25
CA VAL A 565 -53.49 7.83 5.48
C VAL A 565 -52.52 6.97 6.26
N GLY A 566 -51.40 7.57 6.70
CA GLY A 566 -50.28 6.95 7.40
C GLY A 566 -48.99 7.75 7.12
N LYS A 567 -48.09 7.85 8.08
CA LYS A 567 -46.82 8.56 7.94
C LYS A 567 -45.92 7.84 6.93
N LEU A 568 -45.48 8.58 5.92
CA LEU A 568 -44.46 8.10 4.98
C LEU A 568 -43.13 7.98 5.72
N VAL A 569 -42.43 6.86 5.51
CA VAL A 569 -41.07 6.64 5.99
C VAL A 569 -40.12 7.00 4.84
N PRO A 570 -39.26 8.01 5.02
CA PRO A 570 -38.27 8.37 4.00
C PRO A 570 -37.30 7.22 3.76
N GLY A 571 -36.84 7.07 2.52
CA GLY A 571 -35.80 6.09 2.22
C GLY A 571 -35.64 5.78 0.74
N ASP A 572 -34.68 4.91 0.48
CA ASP A 572 -34.25 4.60 -0.88
C ASP A 572 -35.15 3.56 -1.55
N ILE A 573 -35.33 3.78 -2.85
CA ILE A 573 -35.77 2.76 -3.79
C ILE A 573 -34.79 2.69 -4.95
N PHE A 574 -34.73 1.53 -5.59
CA PHE A 574 -33.84 1.32 -6.72
C PHE A 574 -34.54 0.51 -7.81
N ARG A 575 -34.45 0.98 -9.06
CA ARG A 575 -34.92 0.26 -10.25
C ARG A 575 -33.72 -0.28 -11.01
N ILE A 576 -33.82 -1.52 -11.48
CA ILE A 576 -32.79 -2.21 -12.27
C ILE A 576 -33.40 -2.70 -13.57
N ASP A 577 -32.89 -2.25 -14.71
CA ASP A 577 -33.31 -2.70 -16.04
C ASP A 577 -32.35 -3.77 -16.57
N LEU A 578 -32.82 -5.02 -16.72
CA LEU A 578 -31.98 -6.14 -17.15
C LEU A 578 -32.44 -6.72 -18.49
N LEU A 579 -31.46 -7.07 -19.33
CA LEU A 579 -31.65 -7.91 -20.51
C LEU A 579 -31.23 -9.34 -20.18
N VAL A 580 -32.18 -10.27 -20.30
CA VAL A 580 -31.98 -11.71 -20.09
C VAL A 580 -32.20 -12.45 -21.41
N GLN A 581 -31.91 -13.75 -21.46
CA GLN A 581 -32.18 -14.54 -22.67
C GLN A 581 -33.68 -14.55 -23.03
N GLU A 582 -33.98 -14.60 -24.32
CA GLU A 582 -35.36 -14.69 -24.84
C GLU A 582 -36.12 -15.84 -24.14
N GLY A 583 -37.28 -15.53 -23.56
CA GLY A 583 -38.12 -16.49 -22.82
C GLY A 583 -37.86 -16.55 -21.32
N ASP A 584 -36.90 -15.79 -20.78
CA ASP A 584 -36.61 -15.71 -19.35
C ASP A 584 -37.02 -14.39 -18.71
N GLY A 585 -37.80 -13.54 -19.38
CA GLY A 585 -38.24 -12.23 -18.84
C GLY A 585 -39.10 -12.31 -17.58
N ASP A 586 -39.62 -13.50 -17.23
CA ASP A 586 -40.36 -13.80 -15.99
C ASP A 586 -39.52 -14.54 -14.93
N LYS A 587 -38.21 -14.65 -15.14
CA LYS A 587 -37.24 -15.32 -14.27
C LYS A 587 -36.06 -14.41 -13.97
N ILE A 588 -35.34 -14.69 -12.88
CA ILE A 588 -34.05 -14.05 -12.62
C ILE A 588 -32.92 -14.97 -13.08
N THR A 589 -31.99 -14.44 -13.86
CA THR A 589 -30.76 -15.14 -14.24
C THR A 589 -29.61 -14.58 -13.39
N PRO A 590 -29.02 -15.37 -12.48
CA PRO A 590 -27.81 -14.96 -11.77
C PRO A 590 -26.65 -14.65 -12.72
N GLY A 591 -25.78 -13.74 -12.29
CA GLY A 591 -24.60 -13.31 -13.06
C GLY A 591 -24.30 -11.82 -12.89
N THR A 592 -23.25 -11.37 -13.59
CA THR A 592 -22.81 -9.98 -13.57
C THR A 592 -23.37 -9.24 -14.77
N TYR A 593 -24.20 -8.23 -14.52
CA TYR A 593 -24.76 -7.38 -15.55
C TYR A 593 -23.97 -6.08 -15.68
N THR A 594 -23.34 -5.86 -16.82
CA THR A 594 -22.62 -4.60 -17.09
C THR A 594 -23.60 -3.51 -17.51
N VAL A 595 -23.49 -2.31 -16.92
CA VAL A 595 -24.28 -1.15 -17.33
C VAL A 595 -23.91 -0.74 -18.76
N SER A 596 -24.92 -0.62 -19.62
CA SER A 596 -24.73 -0.34 -21.04
C SER A 596 -24.18 1.07 -21.26
N ALA A 597 -23.20 1.23 -22.16
CA ALA A 597 -22.69 2.56 -22.50
C ALA A 597 -23.76 3.46 -23.18
N SER A 598 -24.81 2.89 -23.76
CA SER A 598 -25.91 3.61 -24.40
C SER A 598 -27.18 2.77 -24.39
N ARG A 599 -28.33 3.38 -24.73
CA ARG A 599 -29.59 2.67 -25.01
C ARG A 599 -29.83 2.42 -26.51
N TYR A 600 -28.75 2.20 -27.27
CA TYR A 600 -28.84 1.83 -28.70
C TYR A 600 -28.84 0.30 -28.88
N PRO A 601 -29.53 -0.23 -29.92
CA PRO A 601 -29.69 -1.68 -30.09
C PRO A 601 -28.39 -2.49 -30.13
N ALA A 602 -27.31 -1.95 -30.71
CA ALA A 602 -26.02 -2.65 -30.74
C ALA A 602 -25.42 -2.97 -29.36
N ALA A 603 -25.86 -2.28 -28.31
CA ALA A 603 -25.44 -2.54 -26.92
C ALA A 603 -26.40 -3.46 -26.16
N MET A 604 -27.42 -4.04 -26.81
CA MET A 604 -28.48 -4.82 -26.17
C MET A 604 -28.32 -6.31 -26.47
N TYR A 605 -27.97 -7.09 -25.44
CA TYR A 605 -27.85 -8.56 -25.46
C TYR A 605 -28.02 -9.08 -24.02
N PRO A 606 -28.24 -10.39 -23.80
CA PRO A 606 -28.34 -10.95 -22.45
C PRO A 606 -27.11 -10.64 -21.59
N GLY A 607 -27.28 -10.30 -20.31
CA GLY A 607 -26.17 -9.89 -19.42
C GLY A 607 -25.90 -8.38 -19.41
N VAL A 608 -26.76 -7.59 -20.05
CA VAL A 608 -26.67 -6.13 -20.02
C VAL A 608 -27.67 -5.55 -19.02
N CYS A 609 -27.18 -4.65 -18.16
CA CYS A 609 -28.02 -3.72 -17.38
C CYS A 609 -28.19 -2.44 -18.21
N LEU A 610 -29.40 -2.02 -18.53
CA LEU A 610 -29.59 -0.81 -19.34
C LEU A 610 -29.43 0.43 -18.48
N ARG A 611 -28.45 1.28 -18.84
CA ARG A 611 -28.21 2.57 -18.16
C ARG A 611 -29.49 3.39 -17.97
N GLY A 612 -29.49 4.27 -16.97
CA GLY A 612 -30.53 5.28 -16.85
C GLY A 612 -30.49 6.30 -18.01
N PHE A 613 -31.57 7.05 -18.16
CA PHE A 613 -31.73 8.06 -19.20
C PHE A 613 -32.76 9.11 -18.80
N GLN A 614 -32.41 10.39 -18.94
CA GLN A 614 -33.35 11.49 -18.75
C GLN A 614 -34.10 11.80 -20.04
N SER A 615 -35.43 11.68 -20.00
CA SER A 615 -36.31 11.99 -21.13
C SER A 615 -37.35 13.03 -20.73
N GLY A 616 -38.09 13.56 -21.71
CA GLY A 616 -39.28 14.39 -21.43
C GLY A 616 -40.38 13.66 -20.63
N GLU A 617 -40.30 12.33 -20.50
CA GLU A 617 -41.19 11.50 -19.68
C GLU A 617 -40.62 11.22 -18.27
N GLY A 618 -39.50 11.85 -17.90
CA GLY A 618 -38.84 11.70 -16.59
C GLY A 618 -37.64 10.74 -16.61
N HIS A 619 -37.26 10.28 -15.42
CA HIS A 619 -36.14 9.36 -15.19
C HIS A 619 -36.52 7.94 -15.64
N ILE A 620 -35.84 7.40 -16.65
CA ILE A 620 -36.07 6.06 -17.20
C ILE A 620 -34.84 5.19 -16.94
N GLY A 621 -35.04 3.88 -16.75
CA GLY A 621 -33.95 2.92 -16.66
C GLY A 621 -33.45 2.64 -15.25
N THR A 622 -32.24 2.08 -15.18
CA THR A 622 -31.56 1.77 -13.92
C THR A 622 -31.22 3.05 -13.18
N ARG A 623 -31.77 3.21 -11.98
CA ARG A 623 -31.72 4.47 -11.22
C ARG A 623 -31.97 4.25 -9.73
N TRP A 624 -31.42 5.16 -8.95
CA TRP A 624 -31.76 5.42 -7.55
C TRP A 624 -32.77 6.56 -7.46
N LEU A 625 -33.72 6.45 -6.53
CA LEU A 625 -34.58 7.54 -6.10
C LEU A 625 -34.65 7.55 -4.56
N TYR A 626 -34.53 8.73 -3.97
CA TYR A 626 -34.85 8.98 -2.56
C TYR A 626 -36.26 9.54 -2.44
N LEU A 627 -37.11 8.83 -1.70
CA LEU A 627 -38.49 9.23 -1.49
C LEU A 627 -38.68 9.85 -0.11
N ASP A 628 -39.34 10.99 -0.07
CA ASP A 628 -39.82 11.65 1.15
C ASP A 628 -41.17 12.33 0.90
N SER A 629 -41.77 12.90 1.94
CA SER A 629 -43.07 13.56 1.90
C SER A 629 -42.99 14.87 1.14
N ALA A 630 -43.85 15.05 0.15
CA ALA A 630 -44.07 16.37 -0.45
C ALA A 630 -44.52 17.38 0.61
N TRP A 631 -44.02 18.61 0.53
CA TRP A 631 -44.39 19.72 1.40
C TRP A 631 -45.46 20.61 0.73
N GLY A 632 -46.52 20.96 1.46
CA GLY A 632 -47.62 21.73 0.90
C GLY A 632 -48.42 22.53 1.92
N TYR A 633 -49.30 23.41 1.42
CA TYR A 633 -50.19 24.24 2.23
C TYR A 633 -51.52 23.52 2.48
N GLY A 634 -51.80 23.20 3.76
CA GLY A 634 -53.06 22.60 4.20
C GLY A 634 -52.86 21.27 4.94
N SER A 635 -53.84 20.88 5.76
CA SER A 635 -53.76 19.66 6.56
C SER A 635 -53.67 18.40 5.67
N PRO A 636 -52.73 17.47 5.93
CA PRO A 636 -52.72 16.18 5.27
C PRO A 636 -54.06 15.47 5.52
N TYR A 637 -54.63 14.84 4.49
CA TYR A 637 -55.91 14.16 4.62
C TYR A 637 -55.81 13.08 5.72
N GLY A 638 -56.63 13.19 6.77
CA GLY A 638 -56.64 12.27 7.91
C GLY A 638 -55.73 12.63 9.09
N TYR A 639 -54.94 13.72 9.01
CA TYR A 639 -54.11 14.16 10.13
C TYR A 639 -54.96 14.73 11.28
N SER A 640 -54.82 14.15 12.48
CA SER A 640 -55.59 14.53 13.67
C SER A 640 -54.79 15.34 14.72
N GLY A 641 -53.51 15.64 14.44
CA GLY A 641 -52.58 16.33 15.34
C GLY A 641 -52.54 17.86 15.23
N ASP A 642 -51.67 18.50 16.04
CA ASP A 642 -51.41 19.95 16.00
C ASP A 642 -50.43 20.29 14.87
N LEU A 643 -50.96 20.87 13.78
CA LEU A 643 -50.20 21.23 12.59
C LEU A 643 -49.05 22.22 12.88
N SER A 644 -49.16 23.07 13.90
CA SER A 644 -48.10 24.05 14.23
C SER A 644 -46.79 23.41 14.68
N LYS A 645 -46.80 22.11 15.02
CA LYS A 645 -45.61 21.35 15.42
C LYS A 645 -44.86 20.71 14.26
N VAL A 646 -45.45 20.70 13.07
CA VAL A 646 -44.92 20.02 11.86
C VAL A 646 -44.88 20.96 10.65
N THR A 647 -44.98 22.27 10.90
CA THR A 647 -44.93 23.31 9.87
C THR A 647 -43.50 23.85 9.76
N ASN A 648 -42.98 23.98 8.54
CA ASN A 648 -41.67 24.59 8.29
C ASN A 648 -41.74 26.13 8.34
N ASP A 649 -40.60 26.82 8.23
CA ASP A 649 -40.50 28.29 8.28
C ASP A 649 -41.30 29.00 7.16
N GLN A 650 -41.71 28.25 6.12
CA GLN A 650 -42.51 28.74 4.99
C GLN A 650 -44.01 28.49 5.18
N GLY A 651 -44.45 27.93 6.32
CA GLY A 651 -45.86 27.68 6.59
C GLY A 651 -46.42 26.40 5.95
N GLN A 652 -45.56 25.49 5.47
CA GLN A 652 -45.94 24.24 4.82
C GLN A 652 -45.82 23.06 5.78
N CYS A 653 -46.64 22.03 5.59
CA CYS A 653 -46.56 20.77 6.34
C CYS A 653 -46.39 19.56 5.39
N PRO A 654 -45.81 18.45 5.88
CA PRO A 654 -45.62 17.24 5.09
C PRO A 654 -46.97 16.61 4.74
N THR A 655 -47.20 16.34 3.47
CA THR A 655 -48.49 15.84 2.95
C THR A 655 -48.66 14.33 3.08
N ASN A 656 -47.63 13.61 3.55
CA ASN A 656 -47.53 12.15 3.52
C ASN A 656 -47.75 11.54 2.13
N LYS A 657 -47.54 12.31 1.06
CA LYS A 657 -47.48 11.81 -0.32
C LYS A 657 -46.03 11.66 -0.72
N ALA A 658 -45.66 10.48 -1.20
CA ALA A 658 -44.31 10.24 -1.72
C ALA A 658 -43.98 11.24 -2.83
N SER A 659 -42.79 11.82 -2.73
CA SER A 659 -42.18 12.73 -3.68
C SER A 659 -40.72 12.34 -3.87
N MET A 660 -40.23 12.53 -5.09
CA MET A 660 -38.84 12.30 -5.45
C MET A 660 -38.02 13.49 -4.97
N MET A 661 -37.33 13.32 -3.84
CA MET A 661 -36.49 14.37 -3.25
C MET A 661 -35.01 14.24 -3.65
N GLY A 662 -34.59 13.04 -4.07
CA GLY A 662 -33.29 12.79 -4.67
C GLY A 662 -33.40 11.77 -5.79
N TYR A 663 -32.51 11.87 -6.78
CA TYR A 663 -32.49 10.95 -7.92
C TYR A 663 -31.10 10.86 -8.52
N ALA A 664 -30.74 9.70 -9.06
CA ALA A 664 -29.54 9.52 -9.88
C ALA A 664 -29.71 8.34 -10.83
N SER A 665 -29.32 8.56 -12.09
CA SER A 665 -29.31 7.52 -13.11
C SER A 665 -27.96 6.82 -13.17
N LEU A 666 -27.94 5.48 -13.19
CA LEU A 666 -26.68 4.74 -13.38
C LEU A 666 -26.24 4.80 -14.85
N TYR A 667 -25.09 5.39 -15.12
CA TYR A 667 -24.53 5.57 -16.46
C TYR A 667 -23.43 4.56 -16.77
N THR A 668 -22.69 4.12 -15.74
CA THR A 668 -21.69 3.05 -15.85
C THR A 668 -21.70 2.14 -14.62
N GLY A 669 -20.86 1.10 -14.61
CA GLY A 669 -20.72 0.15 -13.51
C GLY A 669 -21.36 -1.21 -13.78
N THR A 670 -21.69 -1.94 -12.71
CA THR A 670 -22.24 -3.29 -12.74
C THR A 670 -23.36 -3.51 -11.72
N VAL A 671 -24.21 -4.48 -12.02
CA VAL A 671 -25.15 -5.05 -11.06
C VAL A 671 -24.90 -6.56 -11.02
N VAL A 672 -24.46 -7.07 -9.87
CA VAL A 672 -24.27 -8.51 -9.66
C VAL A 672 -25.53 -9.09 -9.05
N VAL A 673 -26.04 -10.16 -9.65
CA VAL A 673 -27.25 -10.85 -9.18
C VAL A 673 -26.88 -12.27 -8.78
N GLU A 674 -27.17 -12.63 -7.54
CA GLU A 674 -26.86 -13.94 -7.00
C GLU A 674 -28.11 -14.63 -6.46
N LYS A 675 -28.11 -15.96 -6.52
CA LYS A 675 -29.13 -16.74 -5.82
C LYS A 675 -28.85 -16.68 -4.31
N ALA A 676 -29.84 -16.28 -3.51
CA ALA A 676 -29.70 -16.15 -2.07
C ALA A 676 -30.44 -17.26 -1.30
N GLU A 677 -30.00 -17.50 -0.06
CA GLU A 677 -30.68 -18.36 0.90
C GLU A 677 -32.00 -17.71 1.37
N GLY A 678 -33.06 -18.52 1.54
CA GLY A 678 -34.37 -18.05 2.02
C GLY A 678 -35.58 -18.56 1.22
N GLY A 679 -35.35 -19.18 0.07
CA GLY A 679 -36.37 -19.84 -0.76
C GLY A 679 -36.07 -19.73 -2.25
N ASP A 680 -36.88 -20.39 -3.10
CA ASP A 680 -36.67 -20.43 -4.56
C ASP A 680 -36.69 -19.05 -5.23
N ASN A 681 -37.32 -18.05 -4.60
CA ASN A 681 -37.41 -16.68 -5.10
C ASN A 681 -36.52 -15.64 -4.41
N TRP A 682 -35.57 -16.08 -3.59
CA TRP A 682 -34.61 -15.20 -2.93
C TRP A 682 -33.38 -14.91 -3.79
N PHE A 683 -33.03 -13.63 -3.92
CA PHE A 683 -31.87 -13.17 -4.68
C PHE A 683 -31.15 -12.05 -3.93
N SER A 684 -29.84 -11.92 -4.19
CA SER A 684 -29.03 -10.78 -3.79
C SER A 684 -28.71 -9.93 -5.01
N PHE A 685 -28.80 -8.61 -4.85
CA PHE A 685 -28.45 -7.62 -5.86
C PHE A 685 -27.37 -6.73 -5.26
N THR A 686 -26.17 -6.76 -5.83
CA THR A 686 -25.08 -5.85 -5.47
C THR A 686 -24.92 -4.84 -6.59
N ILE A 687 -25.14 -3.58 -6.25
CA ILE A 687 -25.03 -2.43 -7.14
C ILE A 687 -23.64 -1.82 -6.92
N ASP A 688 -22.90 -1.65 -8.01
CA ASP A 688 -21.65 -0.90 -8.06
C ASP A 688 -21.68 -0.04 -9.33
N GLY A 689 -22.31 1.12 -9.20
CA GLY A 689 -22.67 2.01 -10.30
C GLY A 689 -22.00 3.36 -10.22
N GLU A 690 -22.16 4.12 -11.29
CA GLU A 690 -21.71 5.51 -11.34
C GLU A 690 -22.71 6.37 -12.13
N ASP A 691 -23.00 7.58 -11.64
CA ASP A 691 -23.92 8.51 -12.29
C ASP A 691 -23.27 9.33 -13.43
N VAL A 692 -24.01 10.28 -14.00
CA VAL A 692 -23.50 11.19 -15.05
C VAL A 692 -22.41 12.15 -14.54
N LEU A 693 -22.38 12.40 -13.23
CA LEU A 693 -21.45 13.29 -12.58
C LEU A 693 -20.21 12.57 -12.05
N HIS A 694 -20.14 11.25 -12.23
CA HIS A 694 -19.09 10.35 -11.77
C HIS A 694 -19.12 10.00 -10.27
N HIS A 695 -20.23 10.23 -9.58
CA HIS A 695 -20.42 9.77 -8.20
C HIS A 695 -20.69 8.27 -8.17
N LYS A 696 -20.05 7.55 -7.24
CA LYS A 696 -20.33 6.14 -6.99
C LYS A 696 -21.71 5.97 -6.36
N ILE A 697 -22.45 4.97 -6.83
CA ILE A 697 -23.71 4.55 -6.24
C ILE A 697 -23.58 3.07 -5.95
N THR A 698 -23.37 2.75 -4.68
CA THR A 698 -23.06 1.41 -4.19
C THR A 698 -24.13 0.90 -3.23
N GLY A 699 -24.32 -0.41 -3.15
CA GLY A 699 -25.23 -0.99 -2.16
C GLY A 699 -25.60 -2.43 -2.46
N THR A 700 -26.14 -3.11 -1.45
CA THR A 700 -26.60 -4.50 -1.60
C THR A 700 -27.99 -4.67 -1.01
N TRP A 701 -28.85 -5.40 -1.72
CA TRP A 701 -30.16 -5.82 -1.22
C TRP A 701 -30.36 -7.32 -1.41
N THR A 702 -30.83 -8.00 -0.37
CA THR A 702 -31.16 -9.43 -0.42
C THR A 702 -32.59 -9.66 0.04
N GLY A 703 -33.38 -10.37 -0.76
CA GLY A 703 -34.76 -10.69 -0.39
C GLY A 703 -35.56 -11.42 -1.46
N PRO A 704 -36.85 -11.65 -1.21
CA PRO A 704 -37.73 -12.35 -2.13
C PRO A 704 -38.21 -11.46 -3.29
N VAL A 705 -38.24 -12.02 -4.50
CA VAL A 705 -38.69 -11.35 -5.73
C VAL A 705 -40.01 -11.97 -6.23
N TYR A 706 -40.96 -11.12 -6.63
CA TYR A 706 -42.29 -11.52 -7.10
C TYR A 706 -42.63 -10.94 -8.48
N LEU A 707 -43.49 -11.62 -9.23
CA LEU A 707 -43.93 -11.12 -10.55
C LEU A 707 -44.94 -9.99 -10.39
N ARG A 708 -44.58 -8.82 -10.92
CA ARG A 708 -45.40 -7.61 -10.97
C ARG A 708 -45.96 -7.28 -9.58
N ASN A 709 -47.25 -6.93 -9.51
CA ASN A 709 -47.95 -6.69 -8.24
C ASN A 709 -48.68 -7.94 -7.71
N SER A 710 -48.19 -9.15 -8.01
CA SER A 710 -48.77 -10.42 -7.54
C SER A 710 -47.93 -11.08 -6.46
N ASP A 711 -48.47 -12.13 -5.83
CA ASP A 711 -47.74 -13.00 -4.91
C ASP A 711 -47.09 -14.20 -5.61
N THR A 712 -46.96 -14.16 -6.95
CA THR A 712 -46.32 -15.23 -7.73
C THR A 712 -44.80 -15.14 -7.56
N PRO A 713 -44.12 -16.13 -6.93
CA PRO A 713 -42.68 -16.08 -6.72
C PRO A 713 -41.92 -16.17 -8.05
N VAL A 714 -40.89 -15.33 -8.23
CA VAL A 714 -39.99 -15.42 -9.39
C VAL A 714 -38.93 -16.47 -9.11
N VAL A 715 -38.75 -17.43 -10.02
CA VAL A 715 -37.72 -18.46 -9.88
C VAL A 715 -36.45 -18.09 -10.65
N SER A 716 -35.36 -18.80 -10.35
CA SER A 716 -34.16 -18.72 -11.19
C SER A 716 -34.42 -19.31 -12.57
N SER A 717 -33.80 -18.76 -13.61
CA SER A 717 -33.79 -19.36 -14.94
C SER A 717 -33.02 -20.69 -15.01
N GLY A 718 -32.23 -21.02 -13.98
CA GLY A 718 -31.33 -22.18 -13.97
C GLY A 718 -30.11 -22.01 -14.86
N LYS A 719 -29.88 -20.78 -15.34
CA LYS A 719 -28.73 -20.36 -16.15
C LYS A 719 -27.88 -19.39 -15.34
N GLU A 720 -26.64 -19.17 -15.78
CA GLU A 720 -25.73 -18.21 -15.19
C GLU A 720 -25.09 -17.41 -16.32
N LEU A 721 -24.98 -16.09 -16.15
CA LEU A 721 -24.33 -15.19 -17.10
C LEU A 721 -22.94 -14.87 -16.56
N ASP A 722 -21.89 -15.27 -17.28
CA ASP A 722 -20.56 -14.77 -16.99
C ASP A 722 -20.42 -13.34 -17.55
N GLY A 723 -19.77 -12.44 -16.81
CA GLY A 723 -19.61 -11.05 -17.23
C GLY A 723 -18.75 -10.85 -18.50
N ASN A 724 -18.30 -11.94 -19.15
CA ASN A 724 -17.39 -11.97 -20.29
C ASN A 724 -18.06 -12.43 -21.60
N ASP A 725 -19.33 -12.84 -21.59
CA ASP A 725 -20.14 -13.23 -22.76
C ASP A 725 -20.51 -12.03 -23.68
N LYS A 726 -19.59 -11.09 -23.90
CA LYS A 726 -19.74 -10.03 -24.89
C LYS A 726 -19.60 -10.64 -26.29
N PRO A 727 -20.63 -10.61 -27.15
CA PRO A 727 -20.47 -11.04 -28.54
C PRO A 727 -19.41 -10.18 -29.23
N VAL A 728 -18.42 -10.81 -29.86
CA VAL A 728 -17.47 -10.13 -30.75
C VAL A 728 -18.24 -9.66 -31.99
N VAL A 729 -18.66 -8.40 -32.01
CA VAL A 729 -19.30 -7.79 -33.18
C VAL A 729 -18.21 -7.56 -34.24
N THR A 730 -18.06 -8.50 -35.18
CA THR A 730 -17.15 -8.34 -36.31
C THR A 730 -17.68 -7.29 -37.29
N SER A 731 -17.04 -6.11 -37.26
CA SER A 731 -16.89 -5.09 -38.32
C SER A 731 -18.13 -4.36 -38.86
N ALA A 732 -18.34 -3.12 -38.38
CA ALA A 732 -18.67 -1.90 -39.16
C ALA A 732 -18.99 -0.64 -38.30
N GLY A 733 -18.91 -0.72 -36.97
CA GLY A 733 -19.06 0.45 -36.09
C GLY A 733 -17.76 0.74 -35.36
N LYS A 734 -17.18 1.93 -35.54
CA LYS A 734 -16.03 2.39 -34.76
C LYS A 734 -16.39 2.39 -33.27
N LEU A 735 -15.83 1.45 -32.51
CA LEU A 735 -15.55 1.66 -31.09
C LEU A 735 -14.28 2.52 -31.02
N SER A 736 -14.46 3.84 -31.04
CA SER A 736 -13.37 4.75 -30.66
C SER A 736 -13.54 5.13 -29.19
N LYS A 737 -12.84 4.42 -28.32
CA LYS A 737 -12.20 5.09 -27.17
C LYS A 737 -10.72 5.19 -27.54
N VAL A 738 -10.42 6.16 -28.40
CA VAL A 738 -9.10 6.77 -28.51
C VAL A 738 -9.25 8.09 -27.76
N PRO A 739 -8.36 8.43 -26.81
CA PRO A 739 -8.35 9.76 -26.19
C PRO A 739 -8.49 10.81 -27.28
N SER A 740 -9.41 11.75 -27.07
CA SER A 740 -9.73 12.69 -28.13
C SER A 740 -8.52 13.61 -28.36
N LYS A 741 -8.34 14.11 -29.58
CA LYS A 741 -7.38 15.21 -29.83
C LYS A 741 -7.67 16.45 -28.96
N LYS A 742 -8.85 16.54 -28.33
CA LYS A 742 -9.25 17.60 -27.38
C LYS A 742 -8.48 17.45 -26.07
N ASP A 743 -8.31 16.23 -25.55
CA ASP A 743 -7.65 15.94 -24.26
C ASP A 743 -6.15 16.30 -24.32
N ALA A 744 -5.47 15.88 -25.39
CA ALA A 744 -4.07 16.26 -25.65
C ALA A 744 -3.91 17.76 -25.96
N SER A 745 -4.93 18.39 -26.53
CA SER A 745 -4.92 19.84 -26.82
C SER A 745 -5.26 20.68 -25.58
N GLN A 746 -6.04 20.17 -24.63
CA GLN A 746 -6.39 20.85 -23.38
C GLN A 746 -5.21 20.80 -22.41
N VAL A 747 -4.53 19.66 -22.29
CA VAL A 747 -3.23 19.56 -21.58
C VAL A 747 -2.20 20.50 -22.23
N LEU A 748 -2.10 20.50 -23.57
CA LEU A 748 -1.17 21.37 -24.28
C LEU A 748 -1.51 22.86 -24.15
N SER A 749 -2.79 23.23 -24.08
CA SER A 749 -3.24 24.62 -23.89
C SER A 749 -3.08 25.09 -22.44
N ALA A 750 -3.41 24.24 -21.46
CA ALA A 750 -3.22 24.52 -20.03
C ALA A 750 -1.73 24.66 -19.68
N VAL A 751 -0.87 23.81 -20.27
CA VAL A 751 0.59 23.93 -20.16
C VAL A 751 1.09 25.18 -20.88
N LYS A 752 0.64 25.47 -22.12
CA LYS A 752 1.10 26.66 -22.88
C LYS A 752 0.65 27.99 -22.29
N ALA A 753 -0.51 28.06 -21.65
CA ALA A 753 -0.99 29.28 -20.97
C ALA A 753 -0.06 29.71 -19.84
N ARG A 754 0.72 28.77 -19.28
CA ARG A 754 1.64 29.00 -18.17
C ARG A 754 3.03 29.45 -18.60
N TYR A 755 3.38 29.52 -19.89
CA TYR A 755 4.72 29.95 -20.34
C TYR A 755 4.65 31.08 -21.38
N ASN A 756 5.52 32.09 -21.23
CA ASN A 756 5.72 33.07 -22.29
C ASN A 756 6.47 32.46 -23.49
N THR A 757 6.60 33.21 -24.59
CA THR A 757 7.26 32.77 -25.84
C THR A 757 8.72 32.32 -25.68
N ASN A 758 9.33 32.51 -24.50
CA ASN A 758 10.68 32.08 -24.18
C ASN A 758 10.72 30.88 -23.20
N GLY A 759 9.59 30.24 -22.89
CA GLY A 759 9.52 29.10 -21.98
C GLY A 759 9.64 29.46 -20.49
N LYS A 760 9.38 30.73 -20.11
CA LYS A 760 9.39 31.18 -18.71
C LYS A 760 7.97 31.16 -18.14
N LEU A 761 7.81 30.61 -16.92
CA LEU A 761 6.50 30.52 -16.26
C LEU A 761 5.91 31.92 -16.06
N LEU A 762 4.66 32.14 -16.47
CA LEU A 762 3.89 33.35 -16.20
C LEU A 762 3.11 33.12 -14.90
N PHE A 763 3.65 33.58 -13.78
CA PHE A 763 2.83 33.89 -12.61
C PHE A 763 2.28 35.29 -12.83
N ARG A 764 0.98 35.40 -13.10
CA ARG A 764 0.25 36.66 -13.00
C ARG A 764 -0.99 36.44 -12.16
#